data_AF-A0A0F3GTZ0-F1
#
_entry.id   AF-A0A0F3GTZ0-F1
#
_cell.length_a   1.000
_cell.length_b   1.000
_cell.length_c   1.000
_cell.angle_alpha   90.00
_cell.angle_beta   90.00
_cell.angle_gamma   90.00
#
_symmetry.space_group_name_H-M   'P 1'
#
loop_
_entity.id
_entity.type
_entity.pdbx_description
1 polymer ?
#
loop_
_entity_poly.entity_id
_entity_poly.type
_entity_poly.pdbx_seq_one_letter_code
_entity_poly.pdbx_strand_id
1 'polypeptide(L)'
;MNKSRAKREQKEIDKLFSGGRYWQWLEKVQETGLRDHYKKQWDDVWQTLAKQALRHPERLQEFWSNCTAIKTPPDIADVKLLFGVRGFIYDDTPVEHLMNIRGLSMPAEELRKRAMTYKDDSLTQNKIGKLLESFCNTPEKIVKRHFVSLAQLLSGTNLAQDIEALGQHIVYINRIGTKTGTNVKREKLSVIDEYLSDIHEDIHSELGQILFYPFTVNLSGYLSTLAQGGNTVAVANCVADMPFLFSLSAGQKADQIRDGIANLNTDVLNNEYIEKKISEADLQGKIALIRKLRHLIMDATYSSGVKRYAVHLRTLYREILSEISRLQQTISEREKRAVSNVMGREIVHDLHYLWETHRDLAELLMLTGQTGCMNTRLAGLAMVMSDISKSRRLMELSQEVLRRYHTDFGEELQWLFKDFESMVFPGVSSLKPLINLFGEQEGFNEKLHALVKERLQRALILGTISQERFGIPEFFTRMFDIRDSMGQLKSVRMELAQMNNYKPFFHLSEYLDCFPDDEYSEKGFKRLFGKVYDNSAIKGVIITFEALVEKQQATAFHYRDDSMRHILAMQSGAFLELIKEHWDDLATVGIDTLKRLSDIIIARFSSDSILIKFYNLLEVRHNAGETGLEPLQTKISSALRKIADSKAAKLTRTTKTKRRKR
;
A
#
# COMPACT_ATOMS: atom_id res chain seq x y z
N MET A 1 -53.90 36.46 38.50
CA MET A 1 -53.10 36.37 39.74
C MET A 1 -54.01 36.20 40.95
N ASN A 2 -53.64 35.34 41.90
CA ASN A 2 -54.37 35.12 43.15
C ASN A 2 -54.31 36.41 44.00
N LYS A 3 -55.45 36.96 44.45
CA LYS A 3 -55.52 38.31 45.08
C LYS A 3 -54.61 38.48 46.31
N SER A 4 -54.33 37.39 47.03
CA SER A 4 -53.42 37.37 48.19
C SER A 4 -51.94 37.47 47.81
N ARG A 5 -51.54 36.88 46.69
CA ARG A 5 -50.17 36.92 46.16
C ARG A 5 -49.85 38.31 45.59
N ALA A 6 -50.79 38.91 44.87
CA ALA A 6 -50.69 40.28 44.37
C ALA A 6 -50.44 41.31 45.49
N LYS A 7 -51.19 41.22 46.61
CA LYS A 7 -51.00 42.10 47.78
C LYS A 7 -49.64 41.91 48.47
N ARG A 8 -49.10 40.69 48.50
CA ARG A 8 -47.78 40.40 49.07
C ARG A 8 -46.66 40.97 48.20
N GLU A 9 -46.73 40.76 46.89
CA GLU A 9 -45.79 41.30 45.91
C GLU A 9 -45.80 42.84 45.91
N GLN A 10 -46.98 43.46 46.02
CA GLN A 10 -47.11 44.92 46.12
C GLN A 10 -46.48 45.48 47.41
N LYS A 11 -46.70 44.83 48.57
CA LYS A 11 -46.08 45.24 49.84
C LYS A 11 -44.55 45.11 49.81
N GLU A 12 -44.01 44.13 49.08
CA GLU A 12 -42.57 43.95 48.89
C GLU A 12 -41.98 45.04 48.00
N ILE A 13 -42.64 45.37 46.89
CA ILE A 13 -42.28 46.50 46.01
C ILE A 13 -42.28 47.82 46.80
N ASP A 14 -43.32 48.10 47.57
CA ASP A 14 -43.41 49.34 48.37
C ASP A 14 -42.32 49.39 49.47
N LYS A 15 -41.94 48.24 50.04
CA LYS A 15 -40.84 48.13 51.00
C LYS A 15 -39.47 48.40 50.36
N LEU A 16 -39.23 47.93 49.13
CA LEU A 16 -37.99 48.20 48.40
C LEU A 16 -37.87 49.69 48.04
N PHE A 17 -38.98 50.32 47.65
CA PHE A 17 -39.03 51.75 47.35
C PHE A 17 -38.74 52.62 48.58
N SER A 18 -39.46 52.38 49.69
CA SER A 18 -39.28 53.11 50.94
C SER A 18 -37.90 52.87 51.58
N GLY A 19 -37.29 51.71 51.34
CA GLY A 19 -35.94 51.39 51.77
C GLY A 19 -34.81 51.93 50.88
N GLY A 20 -35.12 52.70 49.83
CA GLY A 20 -34.12 53.31 48.93
C GLY A 20 -33.34 52.31 48.06
N ARG A 21 -33.82 51.05 47.94
CA ARG A 21 -33.16 49.99 47.17
C ARG A 21 -33.60 50.01 45.71
N TYR A 22 -33.26 51.09 45.04
CA TYR A 22 -33.81 51.46 43.73
C TYR A 22 -33.54 50.46 42.60
N TRP A 23 -32.35 49.85 42.53
CA TRP A 23 -32.05 48.83 41.50
C TRP A 23 -32.89 47.57 41.66
N GLN A 24 -32.96 47.02 42.87
CA GLN A 24 -33.78 45.85 43.22
C GLN A 24 -35.28 46.15 43.00
N TRP A 25 -35.69 47.38 43.26
CA TRP A 25 -37.05 47.84 42.99
C TRP A 25 -37.37 47.85 41.49
N LEU A 26 -36.47 48.39 40.65
CA LEU A 26 -36.66 48.43 39.19
C LEU A 26 -36.74 47.03 38.58
N GLU A 27 -35.85 46.12 38.99
CA GLU A 27 -35.89 44.71 38.56
C GLU A 27 -37.23 44.06 38.91
N LYS A 28 -37.68 44.22 40.16
CA LYS A 28 -38.93 43.61 40.64
C LYS A 28 -40.16 44.16 39.93
N VAL A 29 -40.21 45.47 39.64
CA VAL A 29 -41.31 46.11 38.90
C VAL A 29 -41.32 45.67 37.43
N GLN A 30 -40.15 45.44 36.82
CA GLN A 30 -40.05 44.92 35.46
C GLN A 30 -40.46 43.44 35.38
N GLU A 31 -39.97 42.59 36.29
CA GLU A 31 -40.32 41.16 36.36
C GLU A 31 -41.82 40.93 36.55
N THR A 32 -42.46 41.77 37.35
CA THR A 32 -43.90 41.67 37.65
C THR A 32 -44.79 42.36 36.62
N GLY A 33 -44.21 43.06 35.64
CA GLY A 33 -44.96 43.77 34.59
C GLY A 33 -45.81 44.93 35.09
N LEU A 34 -45.55 45.48 36.27
CA LEU A 34 -46.35 46.54 36.92
C LEU A 34 -45.87 47.96 36.59
N ARG A 35 -45.12 48.13 35.50
CA ARG A 35 -44.52 49.42 35.11
C ARG A 35 -45.56 50.54 34.98
N ASP A 36 -46.70 50.26 34.35
CA ASP A 36 -47.74 51.28 34.14
C ASP A 36 -48.41 51.72 35.44
N HIS A 37 -48.51 50.80 36.41
CA HIS A 37 -49.08 51.08 37.73
C HIS A 37 -48.18 52.01 38.57
N TYR A 38 -46.87 51.90 38.40
CA TYR A 38 -45.85 52.69 39.11
C TYR A 38 -45.15 53.71 38.22
N LYS A 39 -45.76 54.15 37.12
CA LYS A 39 -45.09 54.96 36.09
C LYS A 39 -44.37 56.20 36.64
N LYS A 40 -45.02 56.92 37.56
CA LYS A 40 -44.44 58.12 38.18
C LYS A 40 -43.22 57.77 39.03
N GLN A 41 -43.35 56.76 39.89
CA GLN A 41 -42.25 56.27 40.74
C GLN A 41 -41.11 55.68 39.91
N TRP A 42 -41.43 55.04 38.78
CA TRP A 42 -40.45 54.50 37.84
C TRP A 42 -39.56 55.61 37.29
N ASP A 43 -40.18 56.67 36.77
CA ASP A 43 -39.44 57.81 36.24
C ASP A 43 -38.66 58.54 37.34
N ASP A 44 -39.24 58.74 38.53
CA ASP A 44 -38.59 59.38 39.68
C ASP A 44 -37.35 58.60 40.16
N VAL A 45 -37.42 57.27 40.18
CA VAL A 45 -36.29 56.39 40.55
C VAL A 45 -35.18 56.50 39.52
N TRP A 46 -35.51 56.46 38.23
CA TRP A 46 -34.53 56.62 37.17
C TRP A 46 -33.87 57.99 37.17
N GLN A 47 -34.63 59.07 37.43
CA GLN A 47 -34.05 60.40 37.61
C GLN A 47 -33.12 60.46 38.83
N THR A 48 -33.48 59.81 39.93
CA THR A 48 -32.67 59.78 41.13
C THR A 48 -31.35 59.04 40.89
N LEU A 49 -31.41 57.88 40.25
CA LEU A 49 -30.23 57.10 39.86
C LEU A 49 -29.35 57.85 38.86
N ALA A 50 -29.94 58.52 37.86
CA ALA A 50 -29.21 59.34 36.90
C ALA A 50 -28.51 60.53 37.58
N LYS A 51 -29.20 61.25 38.48
CA LYS A 51 -28.61 62.36 39.25
C LYS A 51 -27.47 61.89 40.15
N GLN A 52 -27.59 60.72 40.77
CA GLN A 52 -26.53 60.13 41.58
C GLN A 52 -25.32 59.75 40.72
N ALA A 53 -25.54 59.08 39.59
CA ALA A 53 -24.48 58.68 38.65
C ALA A 53 -23.74 59.88 38.06
N LEU A 54 -24.44 60.98 37.76
CA LEU A 54 -23.83 62.20 37.23
C LEU A 54 -23.02 62.99 38.27
N ARG A 55 -23.23 62.74 39.58
CA ARG A 55 -22.55 63.47 40.66
C ARG A 55 -21.36 62.73 41.25
N HIS A 56 -21.38 61.39 41.25
CA HIS A 56 -20.38 60.58 41.93
C HIS A 56 -19.85 59.46 41.01
N PRO A 57 -18.52 59.36 40.80
CA PRO A 57 -17.92 58.34 39.93
C PRO A 57 -18.27 56.90 40.32
N GLU A 58 -18.30 56.58 41.62
CA GLU A 58 -18.66 55.25 42.13
C GLU A 58 -20.10 54.86 41.77
N ARG A 59 -21.01 55.85 41.77
CA ARG A 59 -22.42 55.66 41.40
C ARG A 59 -22.62 55.51 39.90
N LEU A 60 -21.72 56.08 39.08
CA LEU A 60 -21.71 55.86 37.63
C LEU A 60 -21.35 54.41 37.30
N GLN A 61 -20.35 53.84 37.97
CA GLN A 61 -19.95 52.45 37.79
C GLN A 61 -21.05 51.49 38.26
N GLU A 62 -21.69 51.77 39.40
CA GLU A 62 -22.87 51.05 39.88
C GLU A 62 -24.01 51.11 38.85
N PHE A 63 -24.25 52.29 38.26
CA PHE A 63 -25.26 52.48 37.23
C PHE A 63 -25.00 51.64 35.98
N TRP A 64 -23.77 51.65 35.45
CA TRP A 64 -23.44 50.86 34.25
C TRP A 64 -23.45 49.35 34.46
N SER A 65 -23.15 48.91 35.69
CA SER A 65 -23.19 47.48 36.04
C SER A 65 -24.64 46.97 36.08
N ASN A 66 -25.52 47.69 36.76
CA ASN A 66 -26.89 47.25 37.02
C ASN A 66 -27.87 47.56 35.86
N CYS A 67 -27.56 48.51 34.98
CA CYS A 67 -28.50 48.89 33.92
C CYS A 67 -28.67 47.82 32.82
N THR A 68 -27.77 46.83 32.73
CA THR A 68 -27.86 45.71 31.77
C THR A 68 -29.04 44.77 32.02
N ALA A 69 -29.50 44.65 33.27
CA ALA A 69 -30.60 43.76 33.67
C ALA A 69 -31.98 44.32 33.29
N ILE A 70 -32.08 45.63 32.97
CA ILE A 70 -33.33 46.31 32.72
C ILE A 70 -33.52 46.50 31.21
N LYS A 71 -34.56 45.88 30.65
CA LYS A 71 -34.81 45.79 29.19
C LYS A 71 -35.38 47.06 28.58
N THR A 72 -36.07 47.88 29.38
CA THR A 72 -36.75 49.08 28.87
C THR A 72 -36.43 50.32 29.71
N PRO A 73 -35.38 51.09 29.36
CA PRO A 73 -35.10 52.35 30.03
C PRO A 73 -36.21 53.39 29.73
N PRO A 74 -36.46 54.35 30.63
CA PRO A 74 -37.43 55.42 30.39
C PRO A 74 -36.88 56.45 29.40
N ASP A 75 -37.79 57.21 28.78
CA ASP A 75 -37.44 58.32 27.90
C ASP A 75 -37.10 59.58 28.70
N ILE A 76 -35.92 59.57 29.34
CA ILE A 76 -35.38 60.69 30.12
C ILE A 76 -34.03 61.06 29.53
N ALA A 77 -33.82 62.35 29.21
CA ALA A 77 -32.62 62.83 28.52
C ALA A 77 -31.31 62.44 29.22
N ASP A 78 -31.22 62.62 30.55
CA ASP A 78 -30.04 62.28 31.33
C ASP A 78 -29.75 60.77 31.36
N VAL A 79 -30.80 59.94 31.43
CA VAL A 79 -30.67 58.48 31.36
C VAL A 79 -30.19 58.08 29.96
N LYS A 80 -30.80 58.64 28.90
CA LYS A 80 -30.36 58.43 27.52
C LYS A 80 -28.90 58.81 27.31
N LEU A 81 -28.43 59.90 27.91
CA LEU A 81 -27.02 60.28 27.86
C LEU A 81 -26.13 59.25 28.56
N LEU A 82 -26.48 58.80 29.76
CA LEU A 82 -25.67 57.81 30.49
C LEU A 82 -25.55 56.47 29.75
N PHE A 83 -26.63 56.02 29.11
CA PHE A 83 -26.60 54.88 28.20
C PHE A 83 -25.80 55.17 26.93
N GLY A 84 -25.94 56.36 26.35
CA GLY A 84 -25.21 56.77 25.16
C GLY A 84 -23.70 56.86 25.42
N VAL A 85 -23.27 57.41 26.55
CA VAL A 85 -21.85 57.52 26.93
C VAL A 85 -21.28 56.13 27.20
N ARG A 86 -22.05 55.24 27.83
CA ARG A 86 -21.69 53.83 27.92
C ARG A 86 -21.53 53.22 26.53
N GLY A 87 -22.49 53.44 25.63
CA GLY A 87 -22.42 52.93 24.27
C GLY A 87 -21.27 53.51 23.46
N PHE A 88 -20.91 54.78 23.67
CA PHE A 88 -19.73 55.41 23.07
C PHE A 88 -18.42 54.77 23.57
N ILE A 89 -18.37 54.40 24.85
CA ILE A 89 -17.20 53.75 25.48
C ILE A 89 -17.12 52.25 25.16
N TYR A 90 -18.25 51.54 25.09
CA TYR A 90 -18.32 50.07 25.09
C TYR A 90 -19.02 49.43 23.89
N ASP A 91 -20.00 50.08 23.26
CA ASP A 91 -20.93 49.46 22.29
C ASP A 91 -20.98 50.20 20.93
N ASP A 92 -19.93 50.94 20.59
CA ASP A 92 -19.71 51.60 19.29
C ASP A 92 -20.80 52.60 18.86
N THR A 93 -21.39 53.30 19.83
CA THR A 93 -22.38 54.33 19.55
C THR A 93 -21.70 55.57 18.95
N PRO A 94 -22.14 56.07 17.77
CA PRO A 94 -21.51 57.23 17.13
C PRO A 94 -21.67 58.49 17.97
N VAL A 95 -20.64 59.35 17.95
CA VAL A 95 -20.58 60.63 18.69
C VAL A 95 -21.79 61.53 18.38
N GLU A 96 -22.28 61.49 17.15
CA GLU A 96 -23.47 62.21 16.68
C GLU A 96 -24.72 61.87 17.51
N HIS A 97 -24.84 60.63 18.00
CA HIS A 97 -25.94 60.22 18.86
C HIS A 97 -25.92 60.96 20.20
N LEU A 98 -24.73 61.19 20.78
CA LEU A 98 -24.57 61.98 22.00
C LEU A 98 -24.91 63.45 21.79
N MET A 99 -24.58 64.00 20.61
CA MET A 99 -24.87 65.39 20.25
C MET A 99 -26.37 65.67 20.16
N ASN A 100 -27.13 64.71 19.63
CA ASN A 100 -28.55 64.88 19.32
C ASN A 100 -29.48 64.79 20.54
N ILE A 101 -28.97 64.41 21.73
CA ILE A 101 -29.77 64.38 22.95
C ILE A 101 -30.00 65.81 23.45
N ARG A 102 -31.28 66.23 23.49
CA ARG A 102 -31.73 67.56 23.95
C ARG A 102 -32.38 67.46 25.34
N GLY A 103 -32.37 68.57 26.08
CA GLY A 103 -33.04 68.67 27.40
C GLY A 103 -32.24 68.04 28.55
N LEU A 104 -30.91 68.06 28.46
CA LEU A 104 -29.99 67.53 29.48
C LEU A 104 -29.89 68.46 30.69
N SER A 105 -29.68 67.90 31.88
CA SER A 105 -29.29 68.69 33.05
C SER A 105 -27.86 69.23 32.93
N MET A 106 -27.54 70.29 33.68
CA MET A 106 -26.19 70.90 33.65
C MET A 106 -25.04 69.89 33.85
N PRO A 107 -25.10 68.96 34.83
CA PRO A 107 -24.06 67.92 34.98
C PRO A 107 -23.97 66.98 33.77
N ALA A 108 -25.11 66.66 33.16
CA ALA A 108 -25.18 65.82 31.96
C ALA A 108 -24.59 66.55 30.74
N GLU A 109 -24.84 67.84 30.58
CA GLU A 109 -24.21 68.64 29.53
C GLU A 109 -22.70 68.74 29.69
N GLU A 110 -22.21 68.87 30.92
CA GLU A 110 -20.78 68.90 31.20
C GLU A 110 -20.11 67.55 30.90
N LEU A 111 -20.75 66.44 31.26
CA LEU A 111 -20.31 65.10 30.89
C LEU A 111 -20.27 64.92 29.36
N ARG A 112 -21.32 65.38 28.65
CA ARG A 112 -21.35 65.37 27.18
C ARG A 112 -20.16 66.16 26.61
N LYS A 113 -19.93 67.38 27.08
CA LYS A 113 -18.79 68.20 26.62
C LYS A 113 -17.44 67.51 26.86
N ARG A 114 -17.24 66.89 28.03
CA ARG A 114 -16.02 66.12 28.33
C ARG A 114 -15.86 64.90 27.43
N ALA A 115 -16.94 64.17 27.15
CA ALA A 115 -16.92 63.06 26.19
C ALA A 115 -16.54 63.54 24.78
N MET A 116 -17.00 64.73 24.36
CA MET A 116 -16.63 65.34 23.07
C MET A 116 -15.16 65.80 22.98
N THR A 117 -14.49 66.04 24.12
CA THR A 117 -13.08 66.47 24.15
C THR A 117 -12.07 65.31 24.14
N TYR A 118 -12.54 64.07 24.25
CA TYR A 118 -11.66 62.89 24.19
C TYR A 118 -11.16 62.70 22.75
N LYS A 119 -9.83 62.70 22.56
CA LYS A 119 -9.19 62.49 21.25
C LYS A 119 -9.39 61.04 20.77
N ASP A 120 -9.88 60.89 19.55
CA ASP A 120 -10.28 59.64 18.87
C ASP A 120 -9.19 58.55 18.94
N ASP A 121 -7.91 58.92 18.86
CA ASP A 121 -6.78 57.99 18.84
C ASP A 121 -6.57 57.22 20.16
N SER A 122 -6.82 57.87 21.31
CA SER A 122 -6.60 57.28 22.64
C SER A 122 -7.68 56.25 23.02
N LEU A 123 -8.91 56.47 22.54
CA LEU A 123 -10.01 55.53 22.66
C LEU A 123 -9.81 54.35 21.72
N THR A 124 -9.33 54.60 20.50
CA THR A 124 -9.04 53.56 19.51
C THR A 124 -7.94 52.61 20.00
N GLN A 125 -6.84 53.13 20.58
CA GLN A 125 -5.80 52.29 21.18
C GLN A 125 -6.30 51.42 22.34
N ASN A 126 -7.11 51.99 23.25
CA ASN A 126 -7.71 51.22 24.35
C ASN A 126 -8.72 50.17 23.87
N LYS A 127 -9.50 50.48 22.81
CA LYS A 127 -10.43 49.55 22.18
C LYS A 127 -9.69 48.40 21.50
N ILE A 128 -8.64 48.70 20.73
CA ILE A 128 -7.76 47.69 20.12
C ILE A 128 -7.12 46.81 21.21
N GLY A 129 -6.59 47.41 22.27
CA GLY A 129 -6.01 46.69 23.39
C GLY A 129 -6.98 45.70 24.04
N LYS A 130 -8.21 46.12 24.36
CA LYS A 130 -9.25 45.24 24.92
C LYS A 130 -9.70 44.15 23.95
N LEU A 131 -9.77 44.45 22.65
CA LEU A 131 -10.09 43.47 21.62
C LEU A 131 -8.98 42.41 21.54
N LEU A 132 -7.71 42.81 21.40
CA LEU A 132 -6.57 41.88 21.39
C LEU A 132 -6.49 41.07 22.69
N GLU A 133 -6.78 41.67 23.84
CA GLU A 133 -6.86 40.97 25.12
C GLU A 133 -7.91 39.85 25.10
N SER A 134 -9.05 40.04 24.42
CA SER A 134 -10.06 38.98 24.28
C SER A 134 -9.55 37.79 23.46
N PHE A 135 -8.70 38.03 22.44
CA PHE A 135 -8.10 36.96 21.64
C PHE A 135 -7.19 36.08 22.50
N CYS A 136 -6.47 36.67 23.45
CA CYS A 136 -5.59 35.94 24.36
C CYS A 136 -6.35 35.26 25.52
N ASN A 137 -7.32 35.96 26.11
CA ASN A 137 -7.98 35.50 27.34
C ASN A 137 -9.13 34.51 27.08
N THR A 138 -9.87 34.66 25.98
CA THR A 138 -10.97 33.74 25.62
C THR A 138 -10.95 33.38 24.12
N PRO A 139 -9.84 32.79 23.62
CA PRO A 139 -9.65 32.43 22.21
C PRO A 139 -10.77 31.55 21.65
N GLU A 140 -11.34 30.65 22.46
CA GLU A 140 -12.43 29.75 22.07
C GLU A 140 -13.77 30.47 21.80
N LYS A 141 -13.93 31.71 22.28
CA LYS A 141 -15.14 32.52 22.10
C LYS A 141 -15.02 33.53 20.96
N ILE A 142 -13.84 33.65 20.36
CA ILE A 142 -13.61 34.55 19.24
C ILE A 142 -14.38 34.06 18.02
N VAL A 143 -15.14 34.97 17.42
CA VAL A 143 -15.99 34.74 16.23
C VAL A 143 -15.76 35.82 15.21
N LYS A 144 -16.26 35.64 13.98
CA LYS A 144 -16.15 36.60 12.87
C LYS A 144 -16.33 38.07 13.28
N ARG A 145 -17.30 38.37 14.13
CA ARG A 145 -17.59 39.74 14.58
C ARG A 145 -16.39 40.42 15.25
N HIS A 146 -15.56 39.69 16.01
CA HIS A 146 -14.40 40.25 16.70
C HIS A 146 -13.31 40.68 15.71
N PHE A 147 -13.05 39.84 14.69
CA PHE A 147 -12.16 40.19 13.58
C PHE A 147 -12.68 41.38 12.79
N VAL A 148 -13.97 41.41 12.46
CA VAL A 148 -14.58 42.57 11.75
C VAL A 148 -14.46 43.84 12.58
N SER A 149 -14.72 43.78 13.89
CA SER A 149 -14.55 44.94 14.78
C SER A 149 -13.10 45.41 14.85
N LEU A 150 -12.12 44.50 14.85
CA LEU A 150 -10.70 44.85 14.82
C LEU A 150 -10.31 45.47 13.47
N ALA A 151 -10.78 44.93 12.35
CA ALA A 151 -10.55 45.46 11.01
C ALA A 151 -11.14 46.87 10.83
N GLN A 152 -12.33 47.11 11.39
CA GLN A 152 -12.97 48.43 11.38
C GLN A 152 -12.17 49.48 12.16
N LEU A 153 -11.60 49.12 13.31
CA LEU A 153 -10.73 50.02 14.08
C LEU A 153 -9.38 50.30 13.39
N LEU A 154 -9.00 49.46 12.42
CA LEU A 154 -7.79 49.58 11.61
C LEU A 154 -8.08 50.04 10.18
N SER A 155 -9.28 50.60 9.93
CA SER A 155 -9.71 51.00 8.59
C SER A 155 -8.72 51.97 7.95
N GLY A 156 -8.31 51.67 6.71
CA GLY A 156 -7.30 52.45 5.97
C GLY A 156 -5.88 51.89 6.04
N THR A 157 -5.66 50.79 6.79
CA THR A 157 -4.42 50.01 6.75
C THR A 157 -4.56 48.79 5.83
N ASN A 158 -3.45 48.32 5.27
CA ASN A 158 -3.44 47.07 4.47
C ASN A 158 -3.92 45.87 5.31
N LEU A 159 -3.55 45.86 6.60
CA LEU A 159 -3.87 44.83 7.58
C LEU A 159 -5.38 44.64 7.82
N ALA A 160 -6.20 45.66 7.58
CA ALA A 160 -7.65 45.55 7.78
C ALA A 160 -8.29 44.49 6.88
N GLN A 161 -7.80 44.34 5.64
CA GLN A 161 -8.32 43.35 4.70
C GLN A 161 -7.99 41.93 5.16
N ASP A 162 -6.75 41.71 5.60
CA ASP A 162 -6.28 40.41 6.09
C ASP A 162 -7.04 39.99 7.36
N ILE A 163 -7.21 40.91 8.30
CA ILE A 163 -7.98 40.66 9.54
C ILE A 163 -9.45 40.34 9.21
N GLU A 164 -10.07 41.04 8.27
CA GLU A 164 -11.44 40.74 7.86
C GLU A 164 -11.53 39.34 7.20
N ALA A 165 -10.54 38.98 6.39
CA ALA A 165 -10.44 37.68 5.76
C ALA A 165 -10.27 36.55 6.80
N LEU A 166 -9.40 36.72 7.81
CA LEU A 166 -9.29 35.81 8.96
C LEU A 166 -10.66 35.60 9.64
N GLY A 167 -11.44 36.67 9.77
CA GLY A 167 -12.81 36.62 10.29
C GLY A 167 -13.76 35.72 9.49
N GLN A 168 -13.54 35.50 8.19
CA GLN A 168 -14.33 34.57 7.39
C GLN A 168 -13.94 33.11 7.66
N HIS A 169 -12.64 32.84 7.81
CA HIS A 169 -12.11 31.48 7.99
C HIS A 169 -12.32 30.94 9.41
N ILE A 170 -12.28 31.79 10.45
CA ILE A 170 -12.53 31.36 11.84
C ILE A 170 -13.92 30.71 12.03
N VAL A 171 -14.91 31.08 11.21
CA VAL A 171 -16.26 30.49 11.25
C VAL A 171 -16.22 28.98 10.99
N TYR A 172 -15.37 28.54 10.06
CA TYR A 172 -15.24 27.11 9.76
C TYR A 172 -14.46 26.39 10.84
N ILE A 173 -13.40 27.01 11.37
CA ILE A 173 -12.53 26.44 12.39
C ILE A 173 -13.28 26.28 13.74
N ASN A 174 -14.09 27.26 14.14
CA ASN A 174 -14.96 27.11 15.33
C ASN A 174 -16.00 25.98 15.17
N ARG A 175 -16.50 25.77 13.94
CA ARG A 175 -17.45 24.69 13.65
C ARG A 175 -16.82 23.31 13.73
N ILE A 176 -15.52 23.17 13.45
CA ILE A 176 -14.83 21.88 13.64
C ILE A 176 -14.44 21.68 15.10
N GLY A 177 -14.01 22.74 15.81
CA GLY A 177 -13.66 22.69 17.24
C GLY A 177 -14.80 22.22 18.16
N THR A 178 -16.05 22.35 17.70
CA THR A 178 -17.27 21.95 18.44
C THR A 178 -17.87 20.61 17.98
N LYS A 179 -17.31 19.96 16.96
CA LYS A 179 -17.84 18.69 16.41
C LYS A 179 -17.14 17.46 17.00
N THR A 180 -17.92 16.40 17.20
CA THR A 180 -17.48 15.10 17.74
C THR A 180 -17.30 14.01 16.67
N GLY A 181 -17.22 14.33 15.36
CA GLY A 181 -17.15 13.30 14.32
C GLY A 181 -16.84 13.75 12.87
N THR A 182 -16.68 12.73 12.02
CA THR A 182 -16.04 12.64 10.68
C THR A 182 -16.61 13.48 9.52
N ASN A 183 -17.57 14.37 9.75
CA ASN A 183 -18.22 15.17 8.70
C ASN A 183 -17.50 16.52 8.46
N VAL A 184 -16.18 16.46 8.26
CA VAL A 184 -15.34 17.62 7.90
C VAL A 184 -14.91 17.49 6.44
N LYS A 185 -15.04 18.58 5.67
CA LYS A 185 -14.69 18.59 4.24
C LYS A 185 -13.18 18.86 4.13
N ARG A 186 -12.41 17.83 3.78
CA ARG A 186 -10.93 17.87 3.70
C ARG A 186 -10.40 18.97 2.78
N GLU A 187 -10.93 19.07 1.57
CA GLU A 187 -10.59 20.13 0.59
C GLU A 187 -10.75 21.54 1.17
N LYS A 188 -11.71 21.73 2.09
CA LYS A 188 -11.93 23.02 2.71
C LYS A 188 -10.91 23.32 3.82
N LEU A 189 -10.35 22.29 4.46
CA LEU A 189 -9.30 22.47 5.46
C LEU A 189 -8.00 22.90 4.81
N SER A 190 -7.59 22.25 3.71
CA SER A 190 -6.38 22.59 2.97
C SER A 190 -6.42 24.00 2.40
N VAL A 191 -7.54 24.40 1.79
CA VAL A 191 -7.73 25.76 1.27
C VAL A 191 -7.66 26.81 2.39
N ILE A 192 -8.18 26.49 3.58
CA ILE A 192 -8.09 27.41 4.71
C ILE A 192 -6.65 27.51 5.20
N ASP A 193 -5.93 26.40 5.33
CA ASP A 193 -4.57 26.38 5.85
C ASP A 193 -3.57 27.11 4.94
N GLU A 194 -3.70 26.91 3.62
CA GLU A 194 -2.93 27.63 2.60
C GLU A 194 -3.16 29.14 2.71
N TYR A 195 -4.43 29.56 2.77
CA TYR A 195 -4.78 30.97 2.89
C TYR A 195 -4.31 31.61 4.22
N LEU A 196 -4.31 30.83 5.30
CA LEU A 196 -3.80 31.26 6.60
C LEU A 196 -2.27 31.38 6.60
N SER A 197 -1.58 30.51 5.86
CA SER A 197 -0.13 30.59 5.65
C SER A 197 0.23 31.87 4.90
N ASP A 198 -0.49 32.17 3.81
CA ASP A 198 -0.27 33.38 3.00
C ASP A 198 -0.43 34.64 3.86
N ILE A 199 -1.53 34.75 4.62
CA ILE A 199 -1.75 35.89 5.52
C ILE A 199 -0.67 36.00 6.60
N HIS A 200 -0.16 34.88 7.10
CA HIS A 200 0.86 34.90 8.15
C HIS A 200 2.20 35.47 7.66
N GLU A 201 2.53 35.35 6.38
CA GLU A 201 3.73 35.95 5.80
C GLU A 201 3.67 37.49 5.80
N ASP A 202 2.47 38.06 5.66
CA ASP A 202 2.24 39.50 5.55
C ASP A 202 2.05 40.20 6.91
N ILE A 203 1.86 39.44 8.01
CA ILE A 203 1.61 39.97 9.35
C ILE A 203 2.86 39.88 10.24
N HIS A 204 3.14 40.92 11.02
CA HIS A 204 4.22 40.90 12.01
C HIS A 204 4.05 39.75 13.02
N SER A 205 5.12 39.01 13.30
CA SER A 205 5.10 37.76 14.07
C SER A 205 4.38 37.83 15.42
N GLU A 206 4.58 38.92 16.17
CA GLU A 206 3.94 39.14 17.47
C GLU A 206 2.43 39.32 17.36
N LEU A 207 1.96 40.03 16.32
CA LEU A 207 0.54 40.22 16.07
C LEU A 207 -0.08 38.94 15.49
N GLY A 208 0.66 38.23 14.63
CA GLY A 208 0.29 36.91 14.14
C GLY A 208 0.01 35.95 15.29
N GLN A 209 0.88 35.87 16.29
CA GLN A 209 0.64 35.00 17.46
C GLN A 209 -0.71 35.27 18.13
N ILE A 210 -1.12 36.53 18.25
CA ILE A 210 -2.41 36.90 18.87
C ILE A 210 -3.58 36.55 17.94
N LEU A 211 -3.50 36.92 16.66
CA LEU A 211 -4.59 36.76 15.70
C LEU A 211 -4.87 35.30 15.33
N PHE A 212 -3.82 34.47 15.30
CA PHE A 212 -3.93 33.04 14.98
C PHE A 212 -4.22 32.17 16.21
N TYR A 213 -4.11 32.69 17.44
CA TYR A 213 -4.36 31.91 18.66
C TYR A 213 -5.76 31.27 18.74
N PRO A 214 -6.87 31.95 18.35
CA PRO A 214 -8.17 31.31 18.25
C PRO A 214 -8.20 30.09 17.31
N PHE A 215 -7.43 30.11 16.22
CA PHE A 215 -7.38 29.01 15.27
C PHE A 215 -6.66 27.80 15.86
N THR A 216 -5.52 28.01 16.51
CA THR A 216 -4.73 26.94 17.12
C THR A 216 -5.46 26.28 18.28
N VAL A 217 -6.16 27.05 19.13
CA VAL A 217 -6.96 26.52 20.24
C VAL A 217 -8.11 25.63 19.74
N ASN A 218 -8.86 26.09 18.73
CA ASN A 218 -9.96 25.31 18.17
C ASN A 218 -9.48 24.06 17.42
N LEU A 219 -8.38 24.15 16.68
CA LEU A 219 -7.77 23.00 16.02
C LEU A 219 -7.26 21.97 17.05
N SER A 220 -6.57 22.42 18.09
CA SER A 220 -6.08 21.56 19.18
C SER A 220 -7.21 20.86 19.92
N GLY A 221 -8.32 21.57 20.19
CA GLY A 221 -9.53 20.99 20.78
C GLY A 221 -10.15 19.90 19.89
N TYR A 222 -10.21 20.13 18.58
CA TYR A 222 -10.69 19.14 17.62
C TYR A 222 -9.79 17.90 17.54
N LEU A 223 -8.47 18.09 17.41
CA LEU A 223 -7.49 17.01 17.38
C LEU A 223 -7.52 16.18 18.66
N SER A 224 -7.65 16.83 19.83
CA SER A 224 -7.79 16.17 21.12
C SER A 224 -9.06 15.31 21.19
N THR A 225 -10.17 15.82 20.67
CA THR A 225 -11.45 15.09 20.60
C THR A 225 -11.34 13.87 19.69
N LEU A 226 -10.72 14.00 18.52
CA LEU A 226 -10.47 12.88 17.60
C LEU A 226 -9.55 11.82 18.21
N ALA A 227 -8.49 12.25 18.91
CA ALA A 227 -7.56 11.36 19.58
C ALA A 227 -8.22 10.59 20.73
N GLN A 228 -9.02 11.27 21.56
CA GLN A 228 -9.79 10.64 22.65
C GLN A 228 -10.87 9.67 22.11
N GLY A 229 -11.43 9.97 20.94
CA GLY A 229 -12.35 9.07 20.23
C GLY A 229 -11.68 7.87 19.55
N GLY A 230 -10.36 7.71 19.65
CA GLY A 230 -9.61 6.61 19.06
C GLY A 230 -9.51 6.67 17.52
N ASN A 231 -9.86 7.78 16.89
CA ASN A 231 -9.89 7.93 15.44
C ASN A 231 -8.55 8.45 14.91
N THR A 232 -7.51 7.62 15.02
CA THR A 232 -6.13 7.95 14.65
C THR A 232 -5.96 8.33 13.18
N VAL A 233 -6.74 7.73 12.28
CA VAL A 233 -6.75 8.08 10.84
C VAL A 233 -7.31 9.48 10.60
N ALA A 234 -8.38 9.87 11.30
CA ALA A 234 -8.93 11.22 11.18
C ALA A 234 -7.97 12.28 11.73
N VAL A 235 -7.25 11.97 12.82
CA VAL A 235 -6.16 12.83 13.33
C VAL A 235 -5.08 12.99 12.25
N ALA A 236 -4.65 11.88 11.64
CA ALA A 236 -3.61 11.90 10.62
C ALA A 236 -3.98 12.72 9.39
N ASN A 237 -5.21 12.54 8.90
CA ASN A 237 -5.73 13.31 7.77
C ASN A 237 -5.87 14.79 8.10
N CYS A 238 -6.34 15.14 9.30
CA CYS A 238 -6.46 16.53 9.72
C CYS A 238 -5.10 17.24 9.80
N VAL A 239 -4.06 16.54 10.27
CA VAL A 239 -2.68 17.06 10.32
C VAL A 239 -2.10 17.22 8.91
N ALA A 240 -2.40 16.30 8.00
CA ALA A 240 -1.96 16.37 6.61
C ALA A 240 -2.66 17.49 5.83
N ASP A 241 -3.94 17.72 6.09
CA ASP A 241 -4.73 18.75 5.40
C ASP A 241 -4.49 20.16 5.96
N MET A 242 -3.90 20.32 7.16
CA MET A 242 -3.61 21.63 7.77
C MET A 242 -2.18 21.72 8.36
N PRO A 243 -1.13 21.56 7.53
CA PRO A 243 0.25 21.53 7.99
C PRO A 243 0.70 22.82 8.68
N PHE A 244 0.26 24.00 8.23
CA PHE A 244 0.67 25.29 8.78
C PHE A 244 0.08 25.51 10.18
N LEU A 245 -1.25 25.47 10.32
CA LEU A 245 -1.92 25.63 11.62
C LEU A 245 -1.52 24.54 12.62
N PHE A 246 -1.31 23.31 12.15
CA PHE A 246 -0.81 22.23 13.02
C PHE A 246 0.59 22.56 13.56
N SER A 247 1.49 23.06 12.70
CA SER A 247 2.85 23.43 13.12
C SER A 247 2.82 24.55 14.16
N LEU A 248 1.95 25.55 13.97
CA LEU A 248 1.72 26.61 14.96
C LEU A 248 1.17 26.06 16.28
N SER A 249 0.26 25.08 16.23
CA SER A 249 -0.37 24.50 17.43
C SER A 249 0.55 23.56 18.20
N ALA A 250 1.34 22.74 17.50
CA ALA A 250 2.22 21.74 18.09
C ALA A 250 3.60 22.28 18.48
N GLY A 251 3.98 23.45 17.95
CA GLY A 251 5.26 24.10 18.22
C GLY A 251 6.44 23.20 17.89
N GLN A 252 7.44 23.16 18.77
CA GLN A 252 8.67 22.37 18.59
C GLN A 252 8.44 20.85 18.48
N LYS A 253 7.26 20.35 18.87
CA LYS A 253 6.91 18.93 18.76
C LYS A 253 6.19 18.59 17.46
N ALA A 254 5.93 19.56 16.58
CA ALA A 254 5.22 19.35 15.32
C ALA A 254 5.84 18.24 14.49
N ASP A 255 7.16 18.25 14.29
CA ASP A 255 7.84 17.24 13.49
C ASP A 255 7.83 15.86 14.15
N GLN A 256 8.01 15.80 15.47
CA GLN A 256 7.93 14.54 16.23
C GLN A 256 6.54 13.90 16.13
N ILE A 257 5.48 14.72 16.25
CA ILE A 257 4.10 14.25 16.16
C ILE A 257 3.76 13.89 14.71
N ARG A 258 4.22 14.67 13.72
CA ARG A 258 4.05 14.37 12.29
C ARG A 258 4.74 13.08 11.91
N ASP A 259 5.94 12.82 12.40
CA ASP A 259 6.65 11.55 12.19
C ASP A 259 5.94 10.37 12.89
N GLY A 260 5.40 10.59 14.09
CA GLY A 260 4.57 9.60 14.80
C GLY A 260 3.27 9.27 14.04
N ILE A 261 2.63 10.27 13.44
CA ILE A 261 1.40 10.17 12.66
C ILE A 261 1.65 9.62 11.25
N ALA A 262 2.79 9.93 10.63
CA ALA A 262 3.20 9.41 9.33
C ALA A 262 3.42 7.88 9.35
N ASN A 263 3.49 7.27 10.54
CA ASN A 263 3.47 5.82 10.70
C ASN A 263 2.05 5.23 10.66
N LEU A 264 0.99 6.06 10.73
CA LEU A 264 -0.41 5.66 10.80
C LEU A 264 -1.20 5.92 9.50
N ASN A 265 -0.72 6.81 8.62
CA ASN A 265 -1.36 7.10 7.33
C ASN A 265 -0.57 6.46 6.19
N THR A 266 -1.17 5.48 5.52
CA THR A 266 -0.57 4.68 4.44
C THR A 266 -0.65 5.35 3.07
N ASP A 267 -1.51 6.37 2.90
CA ASP A 267 -1.99 6.71 1.56
C ASP A 267 -1.33 7.92 0.88
N VAL A 268 -0.51 8.72 1.56
CA VAL A 268 0.11 9.91 0.93
C VAL A 268 1.52 10.19 1.47
N LEU A 269 2.53 9.53 0.87
CA LEU A 269 3.89 10.05 0.88
C LEU A 269 4.13 10.77 -0.44
N ASN A 270 4.30 12.10 -0.41
CA ASN A 270 4.74 12.82 -1.61
C ASN A 270 6.21 12.45 -1.95
N ASN A 271 6.64 12.59 -3.21
CA ASN A 271 8.00 12.23 -3.63
C ASN A 271 9.08 13.02 -2.88
N GLU A 272 8.84 14.30 -2.63
CA GLU A 272 9.78 15.22 -1.99
C GLU A 272 10.06 14.81 -0.54
N TYR A 273 9.04 14.33 0.19
CA TYR A 273 9.19 13.77 1.52
C TYR A 273 9.99 12.46 1.51
N ILE A 274 9.76 11.59 0.51
CA ILE A 274 10.51 10.35 0.34
C ILE A 274 11.99 10.66 0.08
N GLU A 275 12.28 11.55 -0.87
CA GLU A 275 13.64 11.97 -1.22
C GLU A 275 14.35 12.64 -0.04
N LYS A 276 13.64 13.51 0.69
CA LYS A 276 14.13 14.13 1.92
C LYS A 276 14.45 13.10 3.00
N LYS A 277 13.56 12.13 3.27
CA LYS A 277 13.82 11.07 4.24
C LYS A 277 14.95 10.13 3.80
N ILE A 278 15.09 9.84 2.51
CA ILE A 278 16.23 9.05 2.01
C ILE A 278 17.56 9.79 2.30
N SER A 279 17.57 11.11 2.20
CA SER A 279 18.78 11.93 2.35
C SER A 279 19.12 12.25 3.81
N GLU A 280 18.11 12.58 4.62
CA GLU A 280 18.29 13.18 5.95
C GLU A 280 18.02 12.23 7.13
N ALA A 281 17.30 11.11 6.91
CA ALA A 281 16.97 10.21 8.01
C ALA A 281 18.18 9.39 8.47
N ASP A 282 18.14 8.95 9.72
CA ASP A 282 19.07 7.96 10.23
C ASP A 282 18.75 6.55 9.68
N LEU A 283 19.65 5.59 9.93
CA LEU A 283 19.51 4.22 9.43
C LEU A 283 18.17 3.57 9.85
N GLN A 284 17.69 3.85 11.07
CA GLN A 284 16.40 3.33 11.53
C GLN A 284 15.22 3.93 10.75
N GLY A 285 15.24 5.24 10.51
CA GLY A 285 14.26 5.92 9.66
C GLY A 285 14.28 5.41 8.22
N LYS A 286 15.46 5.15 7.66
CA LYS A 286 15.62 4.55 6.33
C LYS A 286 15.04 3.13 6.25
N ILE A 287 15.29 2.28 7.25
CA ILE A 287 14.71 0.93 7.32
C ILE A 287 13.17 0.98 7.45
N ALA A 288 12.64 1.90 8.26
CA ALA A 288 11.19 2.09 8.38
C ALA A 288 10.55 2.50 7.04
N LEU A 289 11.26 3.31 6.24
CA LEU A 289 10.81 3.75 4.92
C LEU A 289 10.71 2.59 3.91
N ILE A 290 11.55 1.55 4.01
CA ILE A 290 11.44 0.34 3.14
C ILE A 290 10.02 -0.24 3.24
N ARG A 291 9.52 -0.46 4.47
CA ARG A 291 8.20 -1.06 4.69
C ARG A 291 7.07 -0.21 4.10
N LYS A 292 7.19 1.13 4.21
CA LYS A 292 6.22 2.06 3.64
C LYS A 292 6.23 2.04 2.11
N LEU A 293 7.41 2.07 1.51
CA LEU A 293 7.56 1.98 0.05
C LEU A 293 7.02 0.64 -0.49
N ARG A 294 7.24 -0.48 0.20
CA ARG A 294 6.65 -1.77 -0.18
C ARG A 294 5.13 -1.71 -0.22
N HIS A 295 4.51 -1.14 0.80
CA HIS A 295 3.05 -1.02 0.84
C HIS A 295 2.52 -0.17 -0.31
N LEU A 296 3.16 0.98 -0.58
CA LEU A 296 2.82 1.85 -1.71
C LEU A 296 3.01 1.15 -3.07
N ILE A 297 4.02 0.30 -3.20
CA ILE A 297 4.23 -0.50 -4.41
C ILE A 297 3.12 -1.55 -4.56
N MET A 298 2.69 -2.20 -3.47
CA MET A 298 1.61 -3.20 -3.50
C MET A 298 0.25 -2.58 -3.82
N ASP A 299 -0.01 -1.36 -3.34
CA ASP A 299 -1.28 -0.66 -3.55
C ASP A 299 -1.35 0.09 -4.89
N ALA A 300 -0.21 0.22 -5.59
CA ALA A 300 -0.15 0.85 -6.89
C ALA A 300 -0.91 0.03 -7.94
N THR A 301 -2.07 0.54 -8.36
CA THR A 301 -2.97 -0.10 -9.34
C THR A 301 -2.42 -0.10 -10.77
N TYR A 302 -1.47 0.80 -11.07
CA TYR A 302 -0.88 0.98 -12.40
C TYR A 302 0.63 0.72 -12.39
N SER A 303 1.15 0.14 -13.47
CA SER A 303 2.57 -0.16 -13.66
C SER A 303 3.47 1.09 -13.57
N SER A 304 2.95 2.27 -13.89
CA SER A 304 3.64 3.55 -13.72
C SER A 304 3.84 3.92 -12.24
N GLY A 305 2.87 3.63 -11.37
CA GLY A 305 2.98 3.83 -9.92
C GLY A 305 4.01 2.91 -9.29
N VAL A 306 3.99 1.62 -9.68
CA VAL A 306 5.00 0.63 -9.25
C VAL A 306 6.41 1.08 -9.61
N LYS A 307 6.63 1.49 -10.87
CA LYS A 307 7.94 1.98 -11.33
C LYS A 307 8.40 3.21 -10.56
N ARG A 308 7.50 4.17 -10.31
CA ARG A 308 7.81 5.40 -9.57
C ARG A 308 8.34 5.11 -8.16
N TYR A 309 7.68 4.24 -7.40
CA TYR A 309 8.13 3.91 -6.04
C TYR A 309 9.32 2.95 -6.01
N ALA A 310 9.47 2.09 -7.02
CA ALA A 310 10.63 1.20 -7.14
C ALA A 310 11.95 1.98 -7.30
N VAL A 311 11.95 3.12 -7.99
CA VAL A 311 13.13 4.01 -8.09
C VAL A 311 13.57 4.50 -6.71
N HIS A 312 12.61 4.95 -5.88
CA HIS A 312 12.90 5.37 -4.51
C HIS A 312 13.42 4.22 -3.65
N LEU A 313 12.85 3.03 -3.80
CA LEU A 313 13.29 1.85 -3.09
C LEU A 313 14.74 1.47 -3.46
N ARG A 314 15.12 1.55 -4.73
CA ARG A 314 16.51 1.35 -5.19
C ARG A 314 17.48 2.32 -4.54
N THR A 315 17.16 3.62 -4.57
CA THR A 315 17.99 4.67 -3.97
C THR A 315 18.14 4.44 -2.47
N LEU A 316 17.04 4.12 -1.78
CA LEU A 316 17.04 3.82 -0.35
C LEU A 316 17.95 2.64 0.00
N TYR A 317 17.89 1.53 -0.74
CA TYR A 317 18.80 0.40 -0.52
C TYR A 317 20.27 0.76 -0.76
N ARG A 318 20.58 1.57 -1.78
CA ARG A 318 21.96 2.05 -2.03
C ARG A 318 22.49 2.88 -0.86
N GLU A 319 21.69 3.80 -0.34
CA GLU A 319 22.03 4.62 0.83
C GLU A 319 22.23 3.78 2.09
N ILE A 320 21.31 2.84 2.38
CA ILE A 320 21.41 1.93 3.52
C ILE A 320 22.68 1.08 3.44
N LEU A 321 22.98 0.52 2.26
CA LEU A 321 24.19 -0.29 2.08
C LEU A 321 25.47 0.56 2.23
N SER A 322 25.46 1.79 1.74
CA SER A 322 26.57 2.75 1.93
C SER A 322 26.80 3.05 3.41
N GLU A 323 25.74 3.28 4.18
CA GLU A 323 25.83 3.50 5.64
C GLU A 323 26.32 2.26 6.38
N ILE A 324 25.80 1.08 6.04
CA ILE A 324 26.27 -0.19 6.62
C ILE A 324 27.77 -0.36 6.34
N SER A 325 28.24 -0.05 5.13
CA SER A 325 29.67 -0.09 4.78
C SER A 325 30.52 0.73 5.74
N ARG A 326 30.06 1.95 6.09
CA ARG A 326 30.75 2.83 7.04
C ARG A 326 30.73 2.25 8.46
N LEU A 327 29.58 1.72 8.89
CA LEU A 327 29.40 1.14 10.22
C LEU A 327 30.16 -0.19 10.40
N GLN A 328 30.43 -0.93 9.32
CA GLN A 328 31.17 -2.19 9.41
C GLN A 328 32.59 -2.04 9.96
N GLN A 329 33.16 -0.83 9.93
CA GLN A 329 34.47 -0.58 10.53
C GLN A 329 34.41 -0.48 12.06
N THR A 330 33.24 -0.22 12.63
CA THR A 330 33.07 0.09 14.07
C THR A 330 32.31 -0.97 14.85
N ILE A 331 31.57 -1.86 14.18
CA ILE A 331 30.76 -2.92 14.83
C ILE A 331 31.50 -4.25 14.94
N SER A 332 31.09 -5.08 15.90
CA SER A 332 31.67 -6.41 16.15
C SER A 332 31.32 -7.43 15.05
N GLU A 333 32.11 -8.50 14.92
CA GLU A 333 31.85 -9.60 13.97
C GLU A 333 30.47 -10.27 14.17
N ARG A 334 29.99 -10.31 15.42
CA ARG A 334 28.64 -10.84 15.73
C ARG A 334 27.55 -9.95 15.14
N GLU A 335 27.71 -8.64 15.25
CA GLU A 335 26.76 -7.65 14.69
C GLU A 335 26.82 -7.63 13.17
N LYS A 336 28.02 -7.73 12.57
CA LYS A 336 28.16 -7.86 11.10
C LYS A 336 27.37 -9.05 10.55
N ARG A 337 27.46 -10.21 11.20
CA ARG A 337 26.67 -11.40 10.82
C ARG A 337 25.17 -11.19 10.99
N ALA A 338 24.74 -10.50 12.05
CA ALA A 338 23.32 -10.21 12.27
C ALA A 338 22.76 -9.26 11.18
N VAL A 339 23.49 -8.19 10.88
CA VAL A 339 23.14 -7.24 9.80
C VAL A 339 23.10 -7.96 8.46
N SER A 340 24.10 -8.78 8.15
CA SER A 340 24.17 -9.58 6.93
C SER A 340 22.94 -10.49 6.75
N ASN A 341 22.57 -11.21 7.81
CA ASN A 341 21.43 -12.14 7.78
C ASN A 341 20.09 -11.43 7.59
N VAL A 342 19.89 -10.26 8.21
CA VAL A 342 18.66 -9.48 8.06
C VAL A 342 18.62 -8.83 6.69
N MET A 343 19.64 -8.04 6.35
CA MET A 343 19.65 -7.27 5.11
C MET A 343 19.64 -8.17 3.87
N GLY A 344 20.40 -9.26 3.86
CA GLY A 344 20.38 -10.19 2.74
C GLY A 344 18.99 -10.76 2.47
N ARG A 345 18.19 -11.05 3.51
CA ARG A 345 16.80 -11.51 3.35
C ARG A 345 15.89 -10.42 2.80
N GLU A 346 16.01 -9.20 3.32
CA GLU A 346 15.21 -8.06 2.86
C GLU A 346 15.51 -7.73 1.38
N ILE A 347 16.78 -7.76 0.97
CA ILE A 347 17.18 -7.55 -0.42
C ILE A 347 16.63 -8.63 -1.34
N VAL A 348 16.69 -9.91 -0.94
CA VAL A 348 16.09 -11.01 -1.73
C VAL A 348 14.58 -10.82 -1.89
N HIS A 349 13.89 -10.37 -0.84
CA HIS A 349 12.44 -10.14 -0.87
C HIS A 349 12.04 -9.05 -1.86
N ASP A 350 12.83 -7.98 -1.95
CA ASP A 350 12.54 -6.84 -2.82
C ASP A 350 13.23 -6.91 -4.19
N LEU A 351 14.03 -7.95 -4.45
CA LEU A 351 15.03 -7.95 -5.52
C LEU A 351 14.45 -7.59 -6.89
N HIS A 352 13.24 -8.05 -7.22
CA HIS A 352 12.55 -7.73 -8.49
C HIS A 352 12.23 -6.24 -8.68
N TYR A 353 12.20 -5.44 -7.62
CA TYR A 353 12.07 -3.99 -7.70
C TYR A 353 13.42 -3.27 -7.76
N LEU A 354 14.53 -3.95 -7.44
CA LEU A 354 15.82 -3.29 -7.23
C LEU A 354 16.70 -3.16 -8.48
N TRP A 355 16.26 -3.68 -9.63
CA TRP A 355 17.01 -3.59 -10.89
C TRP A 355 16.07 -3.45 -12.10
N GLU A 356 16.58 -2.88 -13.19
CA GLU A 356 15.92 -2.87 -14.51
C GLU A 356 16.79 -3.50 -15.59
N THR A 357 18.10 -3.35 -15.45
CA THR A 357 19.08 -3.92 -16.37
C THR A 357 20.01 -4.89 -15.65
N HIS A 358 20.65 -5.78 -16.41
CA HIS A 358 21.70 -6.67 -15.89
C HIS A 358 22.86 -5.90 -15.24
N ARG A 359 23.12 -4.67 -15.72
CA ARG A 359 24.13 -3.79 -15.13
C ARG A 359 23.72 -3.33 -13.73
N ASP A 360 22.49 -2.87 -13.56
CA ASP A 360 21.98 -2.43 -12.25
C ASP A 360 22.03 -3.57 -11.23
N LEU A 361 21.65 -4.78 -11.66
CA LEU A 361 21.72 -5.98 -10.83
C LEU A 361 23.17 -6.31 -10.44
N ALA A 362 24.12 -6.27 -11.39
CA ALA A 362 25.52 -6.51 -11.09
C ALA A 362 26.09 -5.46 -10.12
N GLU A 363 25.75 -4.18 -10.28
CA GLU A 363 26.14 -3.10 -9.37
C GLU A 363 25.55 -3.29 -7.96
N LEU A 364 24.27 -3.68 -7.85
CA LEU A 364 23.63 -4.00 -6.58
C LEU A 364 24.30 -5.21 -5.90
N LEU A 365 24.56 -6.29 -6.64
CA LEU A 365 25.22 -7.48 -6.11
C LEU A 365 26.66 -7.18 -5.68
N MET A 366 27.37 -6.32 -6.42
CA MET A 366 28.68 -5.81 -6.01
C MET A 366 28.63 -5.05 -4.69
N LEU A 367 27.68 -4.12 -4.56
CA LEU A 367 27.51 -3.32 -3.35
C LEU A 367 27.14 -4.19 -2.14
N THR A 368 26.22 -5.14 -2.31
CA THR A 368 25.81 -6.08 -1.25
C THR A 368 26.95 -7.01 -0.83
N GLY A 369 27.79 -7.45 -1.77
CA GLY A 369 28.98 -8.24 -1.48
C GLY A 369 30.03 -7.45 -0.70
N GLN A 370 30.33 -6.23 -1.13
CA GLN A 370 31.31 -5.35 -0.47
C GLN A 370 30.90 -4.96 0.95
N THR A 371 29.60 -4.84 1.19
CA THR A 371 29.02 -4.49 2.48
C THR A 371 28.71 -5.72 3.33
N GLY A 372 29.16 -6.92 2.93
CA GLY A 372 28.92 -8.16 3.68
C GLY A 372 27.44 -8.53 3.85
N CYS A 373 26.52 -7.88 3.14
CA CYS A 373 25.07 -8.10 3.21
C CYS A 373 24.56 -9.17 2.24
N MET A 374 25.48 -9.86 1.56
CA MET A 374 25.16 -10.92 0.59
C MET A 374 24.90 -12.25 1.31
N ASN A 375 23.67 -12.77 1.20
CA ASN A 375 23.32 -14.12 1.65
C ASN A 375 23.57 -15.18 0.56
N THR A 376 23.27 -16.44 0.84
CA THR A 376 23.50 -17.58 -0.09
C THR A 376 22.79 -17.43 -1.43
N ARG A 377 21.53 -16.99 -1.43
CA ARG A 377 20.75 -16.74 -2.66
C ARG A 377 21.39 -15.64 -3.51
N LEU A 378 21.70 -14.49 -2.90
CA LEU A 378 22.35 -13.38 -3.60
C LEU A 378 23.75 -13.76 -4.06
N ALA A 379 24.50 -14.57 -3.30
CA ALA A 379 25.81 -15.07 -3.70
C ALA A 379 25.70 -16.04 -4.88
N GLY A 380 24.69 -16.91 -4.91
CA GLY A 380 24.37 -17.75 -6.06
C GLY A 380 24.11 -16.94 -7.33
N LEU A 381 23.24 -15.94 -7.21
CA LEU A 381 22.93 -15.03 -8.32
C LEU A 381 24.15 -14.22 -8.75
N ALA A 382 24.94 -13.71 -7.80
CA ALA A 382 26.19 -13.00 -8.05
C ALA A 382 27.21 -13.87 -8.78
N MET A 383 27.26 -15.17 -8.47
CA MET A 383 28.12 -16.11 -9.15
C MET A 383 27.77 -16.22 -10.63
N VAL A 384 26.48 -16.41 -10.95
CA VAL A 384 25.96 -16.44 -12.33
C VAL A 384 26.21 -15.10 -13.04
N MET A 385 25.87 -14.00 -12.36
CA MET A 385 26.04 -12.65 -12.88
C MET A 385 27.51 -12.26 -13.09
N SER A 386 28.45 -12.86 -12.35
CA SER A 386 29.88 -12.59 -12.51
C SER A 386 30.41 -13.06 -13.86
N ASP A 387 29.87 -14.16 -14.39
CA ASP A 387 30.19 -14.67 -15.72
C ASP A 387 29.58 -13.78 -16.80
N ILE A 388 28.30 -13.43 -16.66
CA ILE A 388 27.57 -12.55 -17.60
C ILE A 388 28.21 -11.16 -17.69
N SER A 389 28.56 -10.56 -16.55
CA SER A 389 29.16 -9.23 -16.45
C SER A 389 30.69 -9.23 -16.60
N LYS A 390 31.32 -10.40 -16.68
CA LYS A 390 32.79 -10.60 -16.68
C LYS A 390 33.49 -9.93 -15.49
N SER A 391 32.85 -9.94 -14.32
CA SER A 391 33.35 -9.28 -13.11
C SER A 391 34.06 -10.27 -12.18
N ARG A 392 35.40 -10.29 -12.25
CA ARG A 392 36.24 -11.10 -11.35
C ARG A 392 36.00 -10.78 -9.87
N ARG A 393 35.82 -9.50 -9.55
CA ARG A 393 35.59 -9.06 -8.17
C ARG A 393 34.25 -9.57 -7.60
N LEU A 394 33.21 -9.60 -8.43
CA LEU A 394 31.90 -10.15 -8.02
C LEU A 394 32.01 -11.65 -7.76
N MET A 395 32.77 -12.36 -8.59
CA MET A 395 33.07 -13.78 -8.40
C MET A 395 33.80 -14.02 -7.07
N GLU A 396 34.83 -13.25 -6.76
CA GLU A 396 35.60 -13.40 -5.50
C GLU A 396 34.71 -13.18 -4.26
N LEU A 397 33.88 -12.13 -4.25
CA LEU A 397 32.97 -11.84 -3.14
C LEU A 397 31.93 -12.94 -2.93
N SER A 398 31.32 -13.43 -4.02
CA SER A 398 30.33 -14.50 -3.96
C SER A 398 30.95 -15.84 -3.55
N GLN A 399 32.16 -16.15 -4.02
CA GLN A 399 32.90 -17.36 -3.62
C GLN A 399 33.20 -17.38 -2.13
N GLU A 400 33.56 -16.24 -1.54
CA GLU A 400 33.83 -16.16 -0.10
C GLU A 400 32.59 -16.54 0.74
N VAL A 401 31.41 -16.07 0.32
CA VAL A 401 30.15 -16.40 1.00
C VAL A 401 29.80 -17.88 0.80
N LEU A 402 29.87 -18.39 -0.43
CA LEU A 402 29.46 -19.76 -0.74
C LEU A 402 30.41 -20.82 -0.20
N ARG A 403 31.72 -20.55 -0.06
CA ARG A 403 32.67 -21.50 0.55
C ARG A 403 32.38 -21.79 2.03
N ARG A 404 31.70 -20.86 2.72
CA ARG A 404 31.27 -21.02 4.11
C ARG A 404 29.93 -21.76 4.22
N TYR A 405 29.30 -22.08 3.09
CA TYR A 405 28.04 -22.80 3.01
C TYR A 405 28.32 -24.31 2.86
N HIS A 406 27.95 -25.09 3.87
CA HIS A 406 28.23 -26.53 3.92
C HIS A 406 26.99 -27.40 3.66
N THR A 407 25.83 -26.79 3.41
CA THR A 407 24.56 -27.47 3.12
C THR A 407 24.33 -27.63 1.62
N ASP A 408 23.35 -28.46 1.25
CA ASP A 408 22.90 -28.63 -0.14
C ASP A 408 22.39 -27.29 -0.71
N PHE A 409 22.91 -26.90 -1.88
CA PHE A 409 22.55 -25.68 -2.60
C PHE A 409 21.28 -25.84 -3.47
N GLY A 410 20.56 -26.95 -3.32
CA GLY A 410 19.39 -27.29 -4.13
C GLY A 410 18.22 -26.29 -4.06
N GLU A 411 17.96 -25.67 -2.90
CA GLU A 411 16.89 -24.67 -2.76
C GLU A 411 17.24 -23.36 -3.47
N GLU A 412 18.46 -22.86 -3.27
CA GLU A 412 18.99 -21.68 -3.96
C GLU A 412 18.98 -21.88 -5.48
N LEU A 413 19.35 -23.07 -5.94
CA LEU A 413 19.34 -23.41 -7.36
C LEU A 413 17.90 -23.40 -7.92
N GLN A 414 16.93 -23.94 -7.19
CA GLN A 414 15.53 -23.88 -7.59
C GLN A 414 15.00 -22.44 -7.64
N TRP A 415 15.42 -21.59 -6.70
CA TRP A 415 15.09 -20.17 -6.71
C TRP A 415 15.68 -19.45 -7.94
N LEU A 416 16.94 -19.70 -8.30
CA LEU A 416 17.58 -19.15 -9.50
C LEU A 416 16.82 -19.52 -10.78
N PHE A 417 16.46 -20.79 -10.95
CA PHE A 417 15.71 -21.25 -12.13
C PHE A 417 14.25 -20.77 -12.17
N LYS A 418 13.70 -20.34 -11.03
CA LYS A 418 12.33 -19.83 -10.95
C LYS A 418 12.27 -18.33 -11.26
N ASP A 419 13.15 -17.55 -10.65
CA ASP A 419 13.05 -16.09 -10.65
C ASP A 419 14.04 -15.43 -11.63
N PHE A 420 15.09 -16.16 -12.07
CA PHE A 420 16.17 -15.66 -12.93
C PHE A 420 16.46 -16.61 -14.11
N GLU A 421 15.43 -17.30 -14.61
CA GLU A 421 15.57 -18.31 -15.67
C GLU A 421 16.35 -17.80 -16.89
N SER A 422 16.07 -16.58 -17.36
CA SER A 422 16.71 -15.98 -18.53
C SER A 422 18.23 -15.77 -18.40
N MET A 423 18.77 -15.78 -17.17
CA MET A 423 20.20 -15.64 -16.90
C MET A 423 20.94 -16.99 -16.89
N VAL A 424 20.21 -18.09 -16.64
CA VAL A 424 20.76 -19.45 -16.51
C VAL A 424 20.38 -20.36 -17.67
N PHE A 425 19.34 -20.01 -18.42
CA PHE A 425 18.84 -20.75 -19.57
C PHE A 425 18.39 -19.73 -20.65
N PRO A 426 18.85 -19.85 -21.92
CA PRO A 426 19.55 -20.99 -22.51
C PRO A 426 21.06 -21.08 -22.19
N GLY A 427 21.66 -20.04 -21.62
CA GLY A 427 23.11 -19.93 -21.35
C GLY A 427 23.59 -20.74 -20.15
N VAL A 428 23.47 -22.07 -20.18
CA VAL A 428 23.82 -22.95 -19.05
C VAL A 428 25.30 -22.90 -18.64
N SER A 429 26.19 -22.36 -19.48
CA SER A 429 27.58 -22.11 -19.12
C SER A 429 27.76 -21.09 -18.00
N SER A 430 26.80 -20.20 -17.76
CA SER A 430 26.84 -19.26 -16.63
C SER A 430 26.81 -19.97 -15.27
N LEU A 431 26.43 -21.26 -15.25
CA LEU A 431 26.43 -22.11 -14.06
C LEU A 431 27.79 -22.78 -13.79
N LYS A 432 28.77 -22.68 -14.70
CA LYS A 432 30.13 -23.24 -14.54
C LYS A 432 30.73 -22.93 -13.15
N PRO A 433 30.70 -21.68 -12.65
CA PRO A 433 31.36 -21.40 -11.38
C PRO A 433 30.64 -22.03 -10.18
N LEU A 434 29.31 -22.22 -10.24
CA LEU A 434 28.57 -22.95 -9.21
C LEU A 434 28.88 -24.44 -9.24
N ILE A 435 28.99 -25.04 -10.43
CA ILE A 435 29.38 -26.45 -10.58
C ILE A 435 30.81 -26.69 -10.09
N ASN A 436 31.71 -25.74 -10.32
CA ASN A 436 33.08 -25.84 -9.79
C ASN A 436 33.14 -25.81 -8.25
N LEU A 437 32.13 -25.24 -7.58
CA LEU A 437 32.05 -25.18 -6.12
C LEU A 437 31.28 -26.36 -5.51
N PHE A 438 30.17 -26.75 -6.13
CA PHE A 438 29.23 -27.73 -5.57
C PHE A 438 29.15 -29.03 -6.36
N GLY A 439 29.88 -29.17 -7.47
CA GLY A 439 29.80 -30.31 -8.39
C GLY A 439 30.28 -31.64 -7.84
N GLU A 440 30.93 -31.66 -6.67
CA GLU A 440 31.21 -32.90 -5.95
C GLU A 440 29.99 -33.42 -5.17
N GLN A 441 29.00 -32.55 -4.90
CA GLN A 441 27.78 -32.90 -4.19
C GLN A 441 26.79 -33.58 -5.13
N GLU A 442 26.41 -34.82 -4.82
CA GLU A 442 25.48 -35.60 -5.64
C GLU A 442 24.10 -34.95 -5.75
N GLY A 443 23.55 -34.48 -4.62
CA GLY A 443 22.24 -33.81 -4.58
C GLY A 443 22.18 -32.54 -5.45
N PHE A 444 23.25 -31.73 -5.47
CA PHE A 444 23.36 -30.56 -6.34
C PHE A 444 23.30 -30.95 -7.82
N ASN A 445 24.08 -31.96 -8.22
CA ASN A 445 24.14 -32.42 -9.61
C ASN A 445 22.81 -33.00 -10.09
N GLU A 446 22.14 -33.80 -9.26
CA GLU A 446 20.81 -34.36 -9.57
C GLU A 446 19.77 -33.25 -9.74
N LYS A 447 19.75 -32.28 -8.83
CA LYS A 447 18.82 -31.15 -8.89
C LYS A 447 19.06 -30.28 -10.12
N LEU A 448 20.32 -29.96 -10.42
CA LEU A 448 20.71 -29.20 -11.60
C LEU A 448 20.30 -29.91 -12.89
N HIS A 449 20.60 -31.20 -13.00
CA HIS A 449 20.18 -32.02 -14.13
C HIS A 449 18.66 -31.98 -14.30
N ALA A 450 17.90 -32.18 -13.24
CA ALA A 450 16.44 -32.18 -13.28
C ALA A 450 15.87 -30.84 -13.75
N LEU A 451 16.38 -29.71 -13.22
CA LEU A 451 15.92 -28.36 -13.58
C LEU A 451 16.20 -28.05 -15.06
N VAL A 452 17.40 -28.35 -15.55
CA VAL A 452 17.78 -28.08 -16.95
C VAL A 452 17.01 -29.01 -17.88
N LYS A 453 16.88 -30.30 -17.54
CA LYS A 453 16.05 -31.26 -18.28
C LYS A 453 14.61 -30.79 -18.41
N GLU A 454 14.04 -30.26 -17.32
CA GLU A 454 12.67 -29.74 -17.34
C GLU A 454 12.52 -28.58 -18.34
N ARG A 455 13.47 -27.63 -18.37
CA ARG A 455 13.45 -26.51 -19.31
C ARG A 455 13.66 -26.93 -20.76
N LEU A 456 14.58 -27.86 -21.01
CA LEU A 456 14.76 -28.49 -22.31
C LEU A 456 13.47 -29.14 -22.81
N GLN A 457 12.80 -29.90 -21.95
CA GLN A 457 11.54 -30.54 -22.30
C GLN A 457 10.45 -29.52 -22.62
N ARG A 458 10.33 -28.43 -21.85
CA ARG A 458 9.39 -27.34 -22.15
C ARG A 458 9.69 -26.69 -23.50
N ALA A 459 10.97 -26.42 -23.79
CA ALA A 459 11.38 -25.85 -25.06
C ALA A 459 11.05 -26.76 -26.26
N LEU A 460 11.27 -28.08 -26.12
CA LEU A 460 10.88 -29.06 -27.16
C LEU A 460 9.35 -29.13 -27.35
N ILE A 461 8.57 -29.05 -26.28
CA ILE A 461 7.09 -28.95 -26.36
C ILE A 461 6.71 -27.73 -27.19
N LEU A 462 7.27 -26.56 -26.86
CA LEU A 462 6.96 -25.30 -27.55
C LEU A 462 7.40 -25.34 -29.02
N GLY A 463 8.57 -25.92 -29.33
CA GLY A 463 9.04 -26.16 -30.70
C GLY A 463 8.03 -26.98 -31.51
N THR A 464 7.54 -28.08 -30.94
CA THR A 464 6.53 -28.96 -31.56
C THR A 464 5.21 -28.21 -31.84
N ILE A 465 4.74 -27.41 -30.87
CA ILE A 465 3.51 -26.62 -31.00
C ILE A 465 3.65 -25.53 -32.07
N SER A 466 4.86 -25.00 -32.27
CA SER A 466 5.12 -23.89 -33.19
C SER A 466 5.06 -24.27 -34.68
N GLN A 467 5.47 -25.51 -35.01
CA GLN A 467 5.54 -25.99 -36.39
C GLN A 467 4.22 -26.57 -36.88
N GLU A 468 3.48 -27.24 -35.99
CA GLU A 468 2.11 -27.60 -36.28
C GLU A 468 1.30 -26.31 -36.38
N ARG A 469 0.83 -25.98 -37.59
CA ARG A 469 -0.07 -24.85 -37.89
C ARG A 469 -1.44 -25.01 -37.22
N PHE A 470 -1.50 -25.31 -35.92
CA PHE A 470 -2.66 -24.98 -35.13
C PHE A 470 -2.82 -23.48 -35.28
N GLY A 471 -3.99 -23.04 -35.75
CA GLY A 471 -4.33 -21.62 -35.91
C GLY A 471 -4.35 -20.90 -34.57
N ILE A 472 -3.20 -20.77 -33.94
CA ILE A 472 -2.94 -20.03 -32.72
C ILE A 472 -3.03 -18.57 -33.15
N PRO A 473 -4.05 -17.81 -32.67
CA PRO A 473 -4.13 -16.39 -32.94
C PRO A 473 -2.81 -15.72 -32.53
N GLU A 474 -2.33 -14.77 -33.33
CA GLU A 474 -1.02 -14.12 -33.18
C GLU A 474 -0.74 -13.56 -31.78
N PHE A 475 -1.80 -13.26 -31.03
CA PHE A 475 -1.79 -12.87 -29.63
C PHE A 475 -1.21 -13.95 -28.69
N PHE A 476 -1.58 -15.22 -28.87
CA PHE A 476 -1.07 -16.33 -28.03
C PHE A 476 0.37 -16.70 -28.37
N THR A 477 0.79 -16.53 -29.63
CA THR A 477 2.18 -16.72 -30.04
C THR A 477 3.13 -15.76 -29.32
N ARG A 478 2.65 -14.55 -29.00
CA ARG A 478 3.36 -13.57 -28.16
C ARG A 478 3.24 -13.86 -26.66
N MET A 479 2.12 -14.44 -26.21
CA MET A 479 1.88 -14.73 -24.79
C MET A 479 2.71 -15.94 -24.28
N PHE A 480 3.04 -16.89 -25.16
CA PHE A 480 3.82 -18.08 -24.85
C PHE A 480 5.29 -18.02 -25.32
N ASP A 481 5.74 -16.85 -25.82
CA ASP A 481 7.11 -16.59 -26.29
C ASP A 481 7.68 -17.65 -27.27
N ILE A 482 6.82 -18.15 -28.15
CA ILE A 482 7.08 -19.36 -28.96
C ILE A 482 8.25 -19.14 -29.95
N ARG A 483 8.42 -17.93 -30.49
CA ARG A 483 9.51 -17.64 -31.45
C ARG A 483 10.90 -17.63 -30.82
N ASP A 484 11.00 -17.26 -29.55
CA ASP A 484 12.28 -17.23 -28.84
C ASP A 484 12.76 -18.67 -28.49
N SER A 485 11.82 -19.61 -28.33
CA SER A 485 12.09 -21.00 -27.95
C SER A 485 12.94 -21.81 -28.95
N MET A 486 12.78 -21.60 -30.27
CA MET A 486 13.63 -22.27 -31.28
C MET A 486 15.06 -21.70 -31.30
N GLY A 487 15.22 -20.40 -31.03
CA GLY A 487 16.54 -19.79 -30.83
C GLY A 487 17.22 -20.32 -29.56
N GLN A 488 16.43 -20.56 -28.51
CA GLN A 488 16.90 -21.12 -27.24
C GLN A 488 17.45 -22.54 -27.40
N LEU A 489 16.75 -23.48 -28.06
CA LEU A 489 17.24 -24.86 -28.19
C LEU A 489 18.56 -24.97 -28.93
N LYS A 490 18.73 -24.21 -30.02
CA LYS A 490 20.00 -24.15 -30.76
C LYS A 490 21.13 -23.60 -29.89
N SER A 491 20.85 -22.54 -29.11
CA SER A 491 21.81 -21.98 -28.14
C SER A 491 22.17 -23.01 -27.07
N VAL A 492 21.19 -23.67 -26.44
CA VAL A 492 21.44 -24.67 -25.39
C VAL A 492 22.24 -25.85 -25.94
N ARG A 493 22.01 -26.30 -27.18
CA ARG A 493 22.79 -27.38 -27.78
C ARG A 493 24.27 -27.03 -27.88
N MET A 494 24.60 -25.81 -28.32
CA MET A 494 25.99 -25.35 -28.34
C MET A 494 26.59 -25.25 -26.94
N GLU A 495 25.83 -24.74 -25.98
CA GLU A 495 26.26 -24.60 -24.58
C GLU A 495 26.49 -25.97 -23.92
N LEU A 496 25.57 -26.93 -24.09
CA LEU A 496 25.73 -28.29 -23.57
C LEU A 496 26.92 -29.02 -24.20
N ALA A 497 27.19 -28.82 -25.49
CA ALA A 497 28.37 -29.38 -26.14
C ALA A 497 29.68 -28.88 -25.51
N GLN A 498 29.73 -27.60 -25.09
CA GLN A 498 30.87 -27.04 -24.36
C GLN A 498 30.94 -27.48 -22.89
N MET A 499 29.84 -28.04 -22.37
CA MET A 499 29.67 -28.45 -20.97
C MET A 499 29.65 -29.97 -20.79
N ASN A 500 29.96 -30.74 -21.83
CA ASN A 500 29.90 -32.21 -21.86
C ASN A 500 30.77 -32.90 -20.79
N ASN A 501 31.85 -32.25 -20.36
CA ASN A 501 32.76 -32.75 -19.32
C ASN A 501 32.17 -32.66 -17.91
N TYR A 502 31.04 -31.98 -17.71
CA TYR A 502 30.40 -31.86 -16.40
C TYR A 502 29.29 -32.91 -16.25
N LYS A 503 29.36 -33.69 -15.15
CA LYS A 503 28.45 -34.81 -14.83
C LYS A 503 26.95 -34.48 -15.02
N PRO A 504 26.42 -33.30 -14.62
CA PRO A 504 24.99 -32.98 -14.80
C PRO A 504 24.53 -32.88 -16.25
N PHE A 505 25.42 -32.55 -17.18
CA PHE A 505 25.08 -32.17 -18.54
C PHE A 505 25.32 -33.26 -19.58
N PHE A 506 26.15 -34.25 -19.26
CA PHE A 506 26.53 -35.33 -20.18
C PHE A 506 25.29 -35.99 -20.83
N HIS A 507 24.35 -36.48 -20.03
CA HIS A 507 23.13 -37.13 -20.52
C HIS A 507 22.11 -36.17 -21.15
N LEU A 508 22.22 -34.85 -20.92
CA LEU A 508 21.31 -33.88 -21.51
C LEU A 508 21.64 -33.59 -22.97
N SER A 509 22.93 -33.60 -23.33
CA SER A 509 23.34 -33.54 -24.74
C SER A 509 22.83 -34.76 -25.49
N GLU A 510 23.03 -35.95 -24.93
CA GLU A 510 22.55 -37.20 -25.55
C GLU A 510 21.04 -37.23 -25.74
N TYR A 511 20.28 -36.65 -24.81
CA TYR A 511 18.84 -36.50 -24.89
C TYR A 511 18.43 -35.56 -26.04
N LEU A 512 19.08 -34.40 -26.17
CA LEU A 512 18.80 -33.46 -27.25
C LEU A 512 19.19 -34.00 -28.63
N ASP A 513 20.19 -34.86 -28.74
CA ASP A 513 20.58 -35.50 -30.00
C ASP A 513 19.51 -36.45 -30.55
N CYS A 514 18.62 -36.94 -29.69
CA CYS A 514 17.43 -37.68 -30.15
C CYS A 514 16.47 -36.79 -30.95
N PHE A 515 16.49 -35.47 -30.74
CA PHE A 515 15.57 -34.50 -31.34
C PHE A 515 16.35 -33.43 -32.12
N PRO A 516 16.89 -33.76 -33.31
CA PRO A 516 17.77 -32.85 -34.07
C PRO A 516 17.03 -31.67 -34.69
N ASP A 517 15.72 -31.81 -34.93
CA ASP A 517 14.88 -30.78 -35.54
C ASP A 517 14.30 -29.81 -34.47
N ASP A 518 14.85 -29.86 -33.24
CA ASP A 518 14.47 -29.03 -32.09
C ASP A 518 12.97 -29.11 -31.72
N GLU A 519 12.35 -30.26 -32.03
CA GLU A 519 10.97 -30.58 -31.71
C GLU A 519 10.80 -32.06 -31.32
N TYR A 520 9.69 -32.39 -30.68
CA TYR A 520 9.31 -33.77 -30.50
C TYR A 520 8.78 -34.36 -31.81
N SER A 521 9.33 -35.52 -32.17
CA SER A 521 8.87 -36.32 -33.30
C SER A 521 8.86 -37.79 -32.93
N GLU A 522 8.03 -38.57 -33.62
CA GLU A 522 8.01 -40.04 -33.46
C GLU A 522 9.39 -40.66 -33.72
N LYS A 523 10.09 -40.19 -34.76
CA LYS A 523 11.49 -40.60 -35.03
C LYS A 523 12.42 -40.27 -33.88
N GLY A 524 12.26 -39.10 -33.25
CA GLY A 524 13.08 -38.72 -32.10
C GLY A 524 12.80 -39.55 -30.86
N PHE A 525 11.52 -39.85 -30.58
CA PHE A 525 11.16 -40.78 -29.50
C PHE A 525 11.67 -42.20 -29.75
N LYS A 526 11.66 -42.67 -31.01
CA LYS A 526 12.24 -43.97 -31.37
C LYS A 526 13.73 -44.01 -31.07
N ARG A 527 14.48 -42.95 -31.42
CA ARG A 527 15.90 -42.82 -31.06
C ARG A 527 16.12 -42.80 -29.54
N LEU A 528 15.28 -42.06 -28.81
CA LEU A 528 15.36 -41.99 -27.34
C LEU A 528 15.13 -43.37 -26.71
N PHE A 529 14.07 -44.07 -27.11
CA PHE A 529 13.79 -45.41 -26.61
C PHE A 529 14.85 -46.42 -27.03
N GLY A 530 15.43 -46.29 -28.22
CA GLY A 530 16.58 -47.10 -28.66
C GLY A 530 17.78 -46.93 -27.72
N LYS A 531 18.18 -45.69 -27.41
CA LYS A 531 19.27 -45.44 -26.45
C LYS A 531 18.97 -46.01 -25.06
N VAL A 532 17.73 -45.86 -24.58
CA VAL A 532 17.31 -46.42 -23.29
C VAL A 532 17.35 -47.95 -23.32
N TYR A 533 16.95 -48.55 -24.44
CA TYR A 533 17.00 -49.98 -24.66
C TYR A 533 18.45 -50.49 -24.59
N ASP A 534 19.38 -49.85 -25.29
CA ASP A 534 20.80 -50.24 -25.28
C ASP A 534 21.40 -50.23 -23.87
N ASN A 535 20.94 -49.31 -23.02
CA ASN A 535 21.45 -49.14 -21.65
C ASN A 535 20.73 -49.98 -20.60
N SER A 536 19.45 -50.34 -20.80
CA SER A 536 18.59 -50.88 -19.73
C SER A 536 17.57 -51.92 -20.21
N ALA A 537 17.71 -52.38 -21.45
CA ALA A 537 16.79 -53.29 -22.14
C ALA A 537 15.32 -52.83 -22.10
N ILE A 538 14.40 -53.74 -22.44
CA ILE A 538 12.95 -53.47 -22.47
C ILE A 538 12.43 -52.89 -21.15
N LYS A 539 12.99 -53.32 -20.02
CA LYS A 539 12.57 -52.84 -18.70
C LYS A 539 12.78 -51.33 -18.55
N GLY A 540 13.93 -50.81 -18.98
CA GLY A 540 14.22 -49.38 -18.96
C GLY A 540 13.30 -48.57 -19.87
N VAL A 541 12.99 -49.11 -21.05
CA VAL A 541 12.07 -48.47 -22.01
C VAL A 541 10.67 -48.32 -21.41
N ILE A 542 10.15 -49.37 -20.78
CA ILE A 542 8.83 -49.36 -20.13
C ILE A 542 8.77 -48.30 -19.03
N ILE A 543 9.76 -48.29 -18.12
CA ILE A 543 9.81 -47.31 -17.02
C ILE A 543 9.89 -45.88 -17.56
N THR A 544 10.71 -45.66 -18.60
CA THR A 544 10.86 -44.34 -19.22
C THR A 544 9.56 -43.89 -19.90
N PHE A 545 8.89 -44.80 -20.60
CA PHE A 545 7.60 -44.52 -21.23
C PHE A 545 6.52 -44.15 -20.20
N GLU A 546 6.39 -44.92 -19.12
CA GLU A 546 5.46 -44.64 -18.02
C GLU A 546 5.71 -43.25 -17.42
N ALA A 547 6.98 -42.92 -17.12
CA ALA A 547 7.36 -41.63 -16.55
C ALA A 547 7.08 -40.45 -17.51
N LEU A 548 7.33 -40.61 -18.80
CA LEU A 548 7.00 -39.59 -19.81
C LEU A 548 5.50 -39.35 -19.92
N VAL A 549 4.72 -40.43 -19.92
CA VAL A 549 3.26 -40.39 -19.96
C VAL A 549 2.68 -39.69 -18.73
N GLU A 550 3.12 -40.06 -17.52
CA GLU A 550 2.65 -39.48 -16.27
C GLU A 550 2.96 -37.98 -16.22
N LYS A 551 4.20 -37.60 -16.60
CA LYS A 551 4.61 -36.20 -16.66
C LYS A 551 3.75 -35.40 -17.65
N GLN A 552 3.42 -35.97 -18.81
CA GLN A 552 2.57 -35.29 -19.78
C GLN A 552 1.13 -35.12 -19.30
N GLN A 553 0.59 -36.11 -18.59
CA GLN A 553 -0.74 -35.98 -17.97
C GLN A 553 -0.77 -34.90 -16.90
N ALA A 554 0.29 -34.77 -16.09
CA ALA A 554 0.42 -33.69 -15.11
C ALA A 554 0.53 -32.30 -15.78
N THR A 555 1.19 -32.22 -16.94
CA THR A 555 1.44 -30.96 -17.65
C THR A 555 0.26 -30.56 -18.57
N ALA A 556 -0.64 -31.48 -18.89
CA ALA A 556 -1.81 -31.25 -19.75
C ALA A 556 -2.82 -30.22 -19.19
N PHE A 557 -2.76 -29.91 -17.89
CA PHE A 557 -3.55 -28.83 -17.29
C PHE A 557 -3.11 -27.43 -17.74
N HIS A 558 -1.86 -27.26 -18.20
CA HIS A 558 -1.28 -25.96 -18.54
C HIS A 558 -1.22 -25.66 -20.04
N TYR A 559 -1.43 -26.66 -20.91
CA TYR A 559 -1.39 -26.53 -22.37
C TYR A 559 -2.69 -27.04 -22.99
N ARG A 560 -3.02 -26.62 -24.22
CA ARG A 560 -4.21 -27.14 -24.93
C ARG A 560 -4.14 -28.66 -25.04
N ASP A 561 -5.23 -29.32 -24.65
CA ASP A 561 -5.37 -30.79 -24.60
C ASP A 561 -4.95 -31.47 -25.92
N ASP A 562 -5.22 -30.85 -27.07
CA ASP A 562 -4.92 -31.44 -28.39
C ASP A 562 -3.42 -31.55 -28.72
N SER A 563 -2.58 -30.59 -28.33
CA SER A 563 -1.13 -30.66 -28.59
C SER A 563 -0.46 -31.73 -27.73
N MET A 564 -0.89 -31.86 -26.47
CA MET A 564 -0.39 -32.91 -25.59
C MET A 564 -0.84 -34.30 -26.06
N ARG A 565 -2.06 -34.42 -26.58
CA ARG A 565 -2.53 -35.66 -27.23
C ARG A 565 -1.68 -36.02 -28.45
N HIS A 566 -1.26 -35.03 -29.24
CA HIS A 566 -0.40 -35.26 -30.40
C HIS A 566 0.98 -35.79 -29.98
N ILE A 567 1.63 -35.17 -29.00
CA ILE A 567 2.93 -35.64 -28.47
C ILE A 567 2.79 -37.05 -27.87
N LEU A 568 1.72 -37.31 -27.11
CA LEU A 568 1.42 -38.64 -26.57
C LEU A 568 1.24 -39.67 -27.69
N ALA A 569 0.62 -39.32 -28.81
CA ALA A 569 0.46 -40.21 -29.96
C ALA A 569 1.82 -40.56 -30.59
N MET A 570 2.69 -39.58 -30.79
CA MET A 570 4.06 -39.80 -31.30
C MET A 570 4.88 -40.70 -30.37
N GLN A 571 4.81 -40.47 -29.06
CA GLN A 571 5.48 -41.32 -28.06
C GLN A 571 4.94 -42.74 -28.09
N SER A 572 3.62 -42.88 -28.16
CA SER A 572 2.94 -44.18 -28.16
C SER A 572 3.26 -44.96 -29.44
N GLY A 573 3.34 -44.29 -30.60
CA GLY A 573 3.77 -44.87 -31.87
C GLY A 573 5.21 -45.40 -31.80
N ALA A 574 6.14 -44.54 -31.40
CA ALA A 574 7.56 -44.90 -31.26
C ALA A 574 7.79 -46.05 -30.26
N PHE A 575 7.08 -46.04 -29.13
CA PHE A 575 7.14 -47.11 -28.14
C PHE A 575 6.68 -48.45 -28.73
N LEU A 576 5.53 -48.47 -29.42
CA LEU A 576 5.04 -49.70 -30.06
C LEU A 576 5.97 -50.22 -31.15
N GLU A 577 6.56 -49.33 -31.93
CA GLU A 577 7.48 -49.71 -32.99
C GLU A 577 8.69 -50.42 -32.39
N LEU A 578 9.29 -49.86 -31.34
CA LEU A 578 10.43 -50.47 -30.66
C LEU A 578 10.07 -51.80 -29.98
N ILE A 579 8.90 -51.91 -29.35
CA ILE A 579 8.43 -53.20 -28.79
C ILE A 579 8.24 -54.27 -29.87
N LYS A 580 7.83 -53.88 -31.09
CA LYS A 580 7.71 -54.82 -32.21
C LYS A 580 9.08 -55.25 -32.76
N GLU A 581 10.05 -54.34 -32.79
CA GLU A 581 11.43 -54.62 -33.23
C GLU A 581 12.14 -55.58 -32.28
N HIS A 582 11.93 -55.42 -30.98
CA HIS A 582 12.53 -56.23 -29.92
C HIS A 582 11.55 -57.25 -29.31
N TRP A 583 10.63 -57.77 -30.13
CA TRP A 583 9.56 -58.65 -29.62
C TRP A 583 10.12 -59.95 -29.03
N ASP A 584 11.16 -60.50 -29.62
CA ASP A 584 11.74 -61.78 -29.21
C ASP A 584 12.37 -61.72 -27.82
N ASP A 585 12.88 -60.55 -27.42
CA ASP A 585 13.47 -60.34 -26.11
C ASP A 585 12.44 -60.55 -24.98
N LEU A 586 11.14 -60.31 -25.26
CA LEU A 586 10.03 -60.56 -24.34
C LEU A 586 9.87 -62.03 -23.94
N ALA A 587 10.49 -62.98 -24.66
CA ALA A 587 10.50 -64.38 -24.27
C ALA A 587 11.27 -64.62 -22.94
N THR A 588 12.22 -63.75 -22.60
CA THR A 588 13.16 -63.95 -21.48
C THR A 588 12.97 -62.99 -20.31
N VAL A 589 12.13 -61.96 -20.46
CA VAL A 589 11.93 -60.92 -19.44
C VAL A 589 11.04 -61.43 -18.30
N GLY A 590 11.26 -60.95 -17.07
CA GLY A 590 10.46 -61.33 -15.91
C GLY A 590 8.96 -60.96 -16.01
N ILE A 591 8.12 -61.73 -15.32
CA ILE A 591 6.65 -61.62 -15.31
C ILE A 591 6.18 -60.20 -14.93
N ASP A 592 6.84 -59.54 -13.98
CA ASP A 592 6.49 -58.17 -13.58
C ASP A 592 6.62 -57.16 -14.72
N THR A 593 7.64 -57.30 -15.56
CA THR A 593 7.84 -56.45 -16.74
C THR A 593 6.76 -56.72 -17.79
N LEU A 594 6.42 -57.99 -18.01
CA LEU A 594 5.32 -58.38 -18.90
C LEU A 594 3.97 -57.83 -18.39
N LYS A 595 3.75 -57.85 -17.07
CA LYS A 595 2.55 -57.28 -16.45
C LYS A 595 2.42 -55.79 -16.74
N ARG A 596 3.47 -55.00 -16.47
CA ARG A 596 3.49 -53.56 -16.79
C ARG A 596 3.27 -53.28 -18.27
N LEU A 597 3.95 -54.04 -19.13
CA LEU A 597 3.78 -53.92 -20.58
C LEU A 597 2.33 -54.22 -21.00
N SER A 598 1.71 -55.26 -20.44
CA SER A 598 0.30 -55.57 -20.73
C SER A 598 -0.64 -54.44 -20.30
N ASP A 599 -0.34 -53.76 -19.18
CA ASP A 599 -1.17 -52.68 -18.65
C ASP A 599 -1.09 -51.47 -19.57
N ILE A 600 0.11 -51.14 -20.04
CA ILE A 600 0.34 -50.11 -21.05
C ILE A 600 -0.38 -50.46 -22.36
N ILE A 601 -0.20 -51.69 -22.87
CA ILE A 601 -0.82 -52.15 -24.12
C ILE A 601 -2.34 -52.03 -24.04
N ILE A 602 -2.96 -52.57 -23.00
CA ILE A 602 -4.41 -52.57 -22.82
C ILE A 602 -4.95 -51.13 -22.64
N ALA A 603 -4.27 -50.29 -21.87
CA ALA A 603 -4.75 -48.95 -21.55
C ALA A 603 -4.67 -47.99 -22.75
N ARG A 604 -3.64 -48.14 -23.61
CA ARG A 604 -3.32 -47.12 -24.63
C ARG A 604 -3.46 -47.60 -26.06
N PHE A 605 -3.44 -48.90 -26.32
CA PHE A 605 -3.38 -49.43 -27.67
C PHE A 605 -4.59 -50.31 -27.95
N SER A 606 -5.44 -49.86 -28.88
CA SER A 606 -6.67 -50.56 -29.25
C SER A 606 -6.48 -51.59 -30.38
N SER A 607 -5.25 -52.05 -30.64
CA SER A 607 -4.97 -52.96 -31.75
C SER A 607 -5.02 -54.42 -31.30
N ASP A 608 -5.96 -55.18 -31.87
CA ASP A 608 -6.12 -56.62 -31.61
C ASP A 608 -4.83 -57.38 -31.93
N SER A 609 -4.06 -56.92 -32.93
CA SER A 609 -2.88 -57.63 -33.42
C SER A 609 -1.74 -57.73 -32.41
N ILE A 610 -1.47 -56.69 -31.62
CA ILE A 610 -0.38 -56.76 -30.62
C ILE A 610 -0.82 -57.52 -29.37
N LEU A 611 -2.08 -57.39 -28.96
CA LEU A 611 -2.64 -58.14 -27.85
C LEU A 611 -2.72 -59.65 -28.14
N ILE A 612 -3.05 -60.03 -29.38
CA ILE A 612 -3.01 -61.44 -29.83
C ILE A 612 -1.58 -61.97 -29.80
N LYS A 613 -0.61 -61.21 -30.35
CA LYS A 613 0.80 -61.61 -30.27
C LYS A 613 1.26 -61.78 -28.82
N PHE A 614 0.86 -60.86 -27.94
CA PHE A 614 1.20 -60.93 -26.52
C PHE A 614 0.58 -62.14 -25.84
N TYR A 615 -0.70 -62.44 -26.13
CA TYR A 615 -1.38 -63.64 -25.63
C TYR A 615 -0.65 -64.91 -26.05
N ASN A 616 -0.28 -65.04 -27.34
CA ASN A 616 0.44 -66.20 -27.85
C ASN A 616 1.83 -66.35 -27.19
N LEU A 617 2.54 -65.25 -26.95
CA LEU A 617 3.82 -65.28 -26.22
C LEU A 617 3.65 -65.84 -24.81
N LEU A 618 2.62 -65.40 -24.08
CA LEU A 618 2.33 -65.90 -22.74
C LEU A 618 1.93 -67.37 -22.75
N GLU A 619 1.18 -67.81 -23.76
CA GLU A 619 0.80 -69.22 -23.95
C GLU A 619 2.02 -70.11 -24.18
N VAL A 620 2.95 -69.69 -25.05
CA VAL A 620 4.21 -70.41 -25.29
C VAL A 620 5.02 -70.53 -24.00
N ARG A 621 5.15 -69.45 -23.22
CA ARG A 621 5.91 -69.46 -21.95
C ARG A 621 5.23 -70.29 -20.86
N HIS A 622 3.90 -70.25 -20.78
CA HIS A 622 3.13 -71.07 -19.86
C HIS A 622 3.26 -72.57 -20.19
N ASN A 623 3.17 -72.92 -21.48
CA ASN A 623 3.38 -74.30 -21.96
C ASN A 623 4.82 -74.78 -21.75
N ALA A 624 5.79 -73.87 -21.67
CA ALA A 624 7.18 -74.16 -21.32
C ALA A 624 7.40 -74.33 -19.79
N GLY A 625 6.34 -74.26 -18.97
CA GLY A 625 6.39 -74.55 -17.53
C GLY A 625 6.51 -73.31 -16.63
N GLU A 626 6.39 -72.10 -17.16
CA GLU A 626 6.45 -70.88 -16.36
C GLU A 626 5.15 -70.62 -15.59
N THR A 627 5.26 -70.60 -14.26
CA THR A 627 4.13 -70.40 -13.34
C THR A 627 3.86 -68.91 -13.08
N GLY A 628 2.60 -68.51 -12.93
CA GLY A 628 2.20 -67.13 -12.61
C GLY A 628 1.77 -66.27 -13.81
N LEU A 629 1.68 -66.86 -15.02
CA LEU A 629 1.24 -66.18 -16.25
C LEU A 629 -0.28 -66.22 -16.47
N GLU A 630 -1.01 -67.13 -15.82
CA GLU A 630 -2.47 -67.30 -15.96
C GLU A 630 -3.29 -66.03 -15.66
N PRO A 631 -2.97 -65.23 -14.62
CA PRO A 631 -3.69 -63.98 -14.37
C PRO A 631 -3.50 -62.98 -15.51
N LEU A 632 -2.32 -62.98 -16.14
CA LEU A 632 -1.96 -62.07 -17.22
C LEU A 632 -2.64 -62.48 -18.53
N GLN A 633 -2.66 -63.78 -18.85
CA GLN A 633 -3.42 -64.33 -19.97
C GLN A 633 -4.91 -63.99 -19.85
N THR A 634 -5.50 -64.22 -18.67
CA THR A 634 -6.91 -63.91 -18.40
C THR A 634 -7.22 -62.43 -18.60
N LYS A 635 -6.32 -61.55 -18.15
CA LYS A 635 -6.45 -60.10 -18.33
C LYS A 635 -6.45 -59.70 -19.80
N ILE A 636 -5.55 -60.28 -20.61
CA ILE A 636 -5.46 -60.00 -22.04
C ILE A 636 -6.63 -60.58 -22.82
N SER A 637 -7.07 -61.82 -22.51
CA SER A 637 -8.27 -62.40 -23.12
C SER A 637 -9.51 -61.57 -22.83
N SER A 638 -9.65 -61.03 -21.62
CA SER A 638 -10.75 -60.12 -21.25
C SER A 638 -10.70 -58.83 -22.07
N ALA A 639 -9.52 -58.23 -22.25
CA ALA A 639 -9.34 -57.04 -23.08
C ALA A 639 -9.68 -57.31 -24.56
N LEU A 640 -9.21 -58.43 -25.12
CA LEU A 640 -9.51 -58.86 -26.49
C LEU A 640 -11.03 -59.05 -26.71
N ARG A 641 -11.73 -59.67 -25.75
CA ARG A 641 -13.20 -59.80 -25.80
C ARG A 641 -13.90 -58.44 -25.80
N LYS A 642 -13.50 -57.53 -24.91
CA LYS A 642 -14.05 -56.16 -24.86
C LYS A 642 -13.86 -55.41 -26.19
N ILE A 643 -12.71 -55.57 -26.84
CA ILE A 643 -12.45 -54.94 -28.15
C ILE A 643 -13.35 -55.56 -29.22
N ALA A 644 -13.48 -56.89 -29.27
CA ALA A 644 -14.38 -57.59 -30.19
C ALA A 644 -15.85 -57.17 -30.02
N ASP A 645 -16.33 -57.10 -28.78
CA ASP A 645 -17.69 -56.67 -28.44
C ASP A 645 -17.95 -55.21 -28.86
N SER A 646 -16.96 -54.33 -28.67
CA SER A 646 -17.06 -52.91 -29.07
C SER A 646 -17.12 -52.72 -30.60
N LYS A 647 -16.40 -53.55 -31.37
CA LYS A 647 -16.44 -53.56 -32.84
C LYS A 647 -17.78 -54.08 -33.33
N ALA A 648 -18.28 -55.16 -32.75
CA ALA A 648 -19.60 -55.72 -33.06
C ALA A 648 -20.72 -54.69 -32.82
N ALA A 649 -20.68 -53.95 -31.69
CA ALA A 649 -21.64 -52.91 -31.35
C ALA A 649 -21.58 -51.67 -32.28
N LYS A 650 -20.38 -51.25 -32.71
CA LYS A 650 -20.21 -50.16 -33.70
C LYS A 650 -20.80 -50.54 -35.06
N LEU A 651 -20.57 -51.77 -35.52
CA LEU A 651 -21.12 -52.32 -36.77
C LEU A 651 -22.65 -52.38 -36.77
N THR A 652 -23.28 -52.68 -35.62
CA THR A 652 -24.76 -52.68 -35.49
C THR A 652 -25.36 -51.27 -35.49
N ARG A 653 -24.64 -50.27 -34.95
CA ARG A 653 -25.09 -48.86 -34.97
C ARG A 653 -25.04 -48.26 -36.38
N THR A 654 -23.96 -48.45 -37.14
CA THR A 654 -23.86 -47.95 -38.53
C THR A 654 -24.86 -48.61 -39.48
N THR A 655 -25.20 -49.89 -39.27
CA THR A 655 -26.27 -50.56 -40.04
C THR A 655 -27.66 -50.02 -39.69
N LYS A 656 -27.96 -49.72 -38.41
CA LYS A 656 -29.22 -49.05 -38.02
C LYS A 656 -29.33 -47.63 -38.58
N THR A 657 -28.25 -46.84 -38.61
CA THR A 657 -28.29 -45.47 -39.16
C THR A 657 -28.45 -45.45 -40.68
N LYS A 658 -27.88 -46.42 -41.41
CA LYS A 658 -28.13 -46.60 -42.86
C LYS A 658 -29.55 -47.08 -43.17
N ARG A 659 -30.16 -47.89 -42.28
CA ARG A 659 -31.57 -48.33 -42.41
C ARG A 659 -32.61 -47.26 -42.06
N ARG A 660 -32.21 -46.16 -41.42
CA ARG A 660 -33.08 -45.01 -41.09
C ARG A 660 -33.00 -43.86 -42.12
N LYS A 661 -32.03 -43.90 -43.03
CA LYS A 661 -31.84 -42.94 -44.14
C LYS A 661 -32.27 -43.51 -45.51
N ARG A 662 -32.69 -44.77 -45.55
CA ARG A 662 -33.55 -45.35 -46.59
C ARG A 662 -34.94 -45.43 -46.00
#